data_AF-A0A926XN88-F1
#
_entry.id   AF-A0A926XN88-F1
#
_cell.length_a   1.000
_cell.length_b   1.000
_cell.length_c   1.000
_cell.angle_alpha   90.00
_cell.angle_beta   90.00
_cell.angle_gamma   90.00
#
_symmetry.space_group_name_H-M   'P 1'
#
loop_
_entity.id
_entity.type
_entity.pdbx_description
1 polymer ?
#
loop_
_entity_poly.entity_id
_entity_poly.type
_entity_poly.pdbx_seq_one_letter_code
_entity_poly.pdbx_strand_id
1 'polypeptide(L)'
;MKQTKVSFDGKCDRGVCTPPGLADLPPHALARSLTLAALILTAPIASPAQIVPDTTLPNNSIVIPSGPLQIVTGGTTAGSILYHSFSQFNLQTGETAAFSTTDAISNIITRITGGQASYLDGTLISPTSANLFFINPSGITFGPNAQLRMRGSFYASTADSILLSDGSRFSATTPNSPSLLTVNVPVGLQLGPNPGSIINRSVTPSLVVPGSIGGLEAFPGQTLALIGGDIRIESGSLTARGGNIQLASAANSIFQLNSTEQTLTQPRTIQLLQGATVETSGFGGGSVRLWGGDTLLSGSSRLISDTFGPLDGGGIDIQATKFTLENGSYLSSSTFLGTGNAGNVNIRADEVQLSGQFPFLVTGQLLSGTFNPFALNNGLYSLSIGSGAAGQISISARQLSLDNGANIMSTAILSGAGGDISLEISQLARLNNGSLLLTGTVGSGNAGDLNIRVPELQVFNGTSVSTTPGDTPGSTGRGGNLNVVADRIELRGLPVDAPVPNGFFTTTLGRGDAGDLNVKARELIVADGSQLSSASTGAGRSGNINVAADTVELSGISPDGRYTNGLFASTGLLTVPGQRAMGGAGDITVNARRVLVKDGAQISVATGNASSGGTLRINASESVEVRGVATGVTPDVERVSFGVIGDGIIPSAIESNTRSTGSAGNVEIRTGRFIVRDGAEVGVRAIQSGSAGNLEIEANSIVLESQGTLSASTNEGLGGDIRLNALDYILMRGNSQIVTNAKNADSGNIRIETGALVALENSDITANAQQGRGGQVRVTANGIFGTQFRLFLTPESDITATSDLGAQFSGVVDLQTLILNPTAGLEQLPDDVIDPANRVVSGCAAYANSRFVVTGRGGLPDNPIATLRGETLWRDLQDFSEPTREGASSMQSFSMSSVATVVEATDWVVNDRGNVELVAKRASEIPTGVAAQCSRNS
;
A
#
# COMPACT_ATOMS: atom_id res chain seq x y z
N MET A 1 20.57 -29.74 -24.71
CA MET A 1 21.58 -30.24 -25.68
C MET A 1 22.66 -29.18 -25.85
N LYS A 2 23.94 -29.63 -25.85
CA LYS A 2 25.22 -28.88 -25.97
C LYS A 2 25.53 -27.83 -24.88
N GLN A 3 26.22 -28.34 -23.85
CA GLN A 3 27.05 -27.59 -22.90
C GLN A 3 28.45 -27.35 -23.48
N THR A 4 29.04 -26.20 -23.15
CA THR A 4 30.49 -25.98 -23.22
C THR A 4 31.03 -25.84 -21.81
N LYS A 5 31.93 -26.77 -21.44
CA LYS A 5 32.65 -26.85 -20.16
C LYS A 5 33.75 -25.78 -20.08
N VAL A 6 33.92 -25.19 -18.90
CA VAL A 6 35.23 -24.77 -18.39
C VAL A 6 35.35 -25.31 -16.97
N SER A 7 36.34 -26.18 -16.73
CA SER A 7 36.61 -26.80 -15.43
C SER A 7 37.62 -25.98 -14.64
N PHE A 8 37.30 -25.66 -13.38
CA PHE A 8 38.28 -25.34 -12.36
C PHE A 8 38.51 -26.58 -11.51
N ASP A 9 39.73 -27.11 -11.55
CA ASP A 9 40.17 -28.21 -10.70
C ASP A 9 40.90 -27.60 -9.49
N GLY A 10 40.34 -27.80 -8.30
CA GLY A 10 40.87 -27.29 -7.05
C GLY A 10 40.52 -28.25 -5.92
N LYS A 11 41.38 -29.25 -5.71
CA LYS A 11 41.33 -30.13 -4.53
C LYS A 11 41.88 -29.39 -3.32
N CYS A 12 41.04 -29.19 -2.31
CA CYS A 12 41.47 -28.89 -0.95
C CYS A 12 41.79 -30.19 -0.22
N ASP A 13 42.93 -30.24 0.48
CA ASP A 13 43.20 -31.24 1.50
C ASP A 13 43.69 -30.54 2.78
N ARG A 14 42.94 -30.77 3.87
CA ARG A 14 43.28 -30.60 5.29
C ARG A 14 43.77 -29.22 5.77
N GLY A 15 42.79 -28.35 6.01
CA GLY A 15 42.65 -27.53 7.22
C GLY A 15 43.91 -26.96 7.88
N VAL A 16 44.16 -25.68 7.62
CA VAL A 16 44.55 -24.57 8.54
C VAL A 16 45.03 -23.43 7.63
N CYS A 17 44.38 -22.27 7.69
CA CYS A 17 44.83 -21.05 7.01
C CYS A 17 45.22 -20.01 8.07
N THR A 18 46.51 -19.72 8.15
CA THR A 18 47.08 -18.54 8.83
C THR A 18 47.36 -17.46 7.78
N PRO A 19 47.14 -16.16 8.09
CA PRO A 19 47.37 -15.08 7.14
C PRO A 19 48.88 -14.78 6.97
N PRO A 20 49.38 -14.48 5.76
CA PRO A 20 50.79 -14.22 5.52
C PRO A 20 51.18 -12.79 5.90
N GLY A 21 52.32 -12.69 6.60
CA GLY A 21 53.01 -11.46 6.94
C GLY A 21 53.90 -10.92 5.81
N LEU A 22 54.33 -9.67 6.01
CA LEU A 22 55.21 -8.85 5.20
C LEU A 22 56.65 -9.39 5.07
N ALA A 23 57.22 -9.25 3.86
CA ALA A 23 58.64 -9.15 3.46
C ALA A 23 58.69 -9.48 1.94
N ASP A 24 59.39 -8.86 1.00
CA ASP A 24 60.56 -7.97 0.96
C ASP A 24 60.54 -7.22 -0.40
N LEU A 25 61.01 -5.96 -0.43
CA LEU A 25 61.41 -5.25 -1.66
C LEU A 25 62.87 -4.77 -1.51
N PRO A 26 63.69 -4.79 -2.59
CA PRO A 26 65.14 -4.58 -2.50
C PRO A 26 65.58 -3.10 -2.62
N PRO A 27 66.85 -2.77 -2.32
CA PRO A 27 67.27 -1.40 -1.97
C PRO A 27 68.15 -0.66 -3.01
N HIS A 28 68.42 0.62 -2.69
CA HIS A 28 69.41 1.60 -3.21
C HIS A 28 68.90 2.59 -4.28
N ALA A 29 69.17 3.91 -4.25
CA ALA A 29 69.87 4.80 -3.33
C ALA A 29 69.66 6.30 -3.69
N LEU A 30 69.85 7.17 -2.67
CA LEU A 30 70.40 8.56 -2.67
C LEU A 30 69.65 9.72 -3.39
N ALA A 31 69.15 10.71 -2.63
CA ALA A 31 69.91 11.93 -2.27
C ALA A 31 69.07 13.04 -1.58
N ARG A 32 69.58 13.48 -0.42
CA ARG A 32 69.61 14.85 0.15
C ARG A 32 68.34 15.73 0.21
N SER A 33 67.89 16.01 1.44
CA SER A 33 67.86 17.39 1.99
C SER A 33 67.53 17.38 3.48
N LEU A 34 68.44 17.96 4.29
CA LEU A 34 68.24 18.25 5.71
C LEU A 34 67.41 19.54 5.86
N THR A 35 66.29 19.47 6.57
CA THR A 35 65.76 20.62 7.33
C THR A 35 65.24 20.11 8.67
N LEU A 36 65.92 20.56 9.72
CA LEU A 36 65.66 20.29 11.13
C LEU A 36 64.47 21.16 11.58
N ALA A 37 63.33 20.56 11.89
CA ALA A 37 62.23 21.21 12.61
C ALA A 37 61.79 20.27 13.74
N ALA A 38 61.97 20.74 14.97
CA ALA A 38 61.66 20.02 16.20
C ALA A 38 60.16 19.69 16.27
N LEU A 39 59.85 18.40 16.20
CA LEU A 39 58.53 17.85 16.43
C LEU A 39 58.26 17.90 17.94
N ILE A 40 57.53 18.91 18.40
CA ILE A 40 56.91 18.90 19.73
C ILE A 40 55.82 17.82 19.67
N LEU A 41 56.14 16.63 20.21
CA LEU A 41 55.11 15.67 20.61
C LEU A 41 54.29 16.33 21.73
N THR A 42 53.16 16.93 21.38
CA THR A 42 52.08 17.10 22.35
C THR A 42 51.45 15.72 22.55
N ALA A 43 52.01 14.97 23.51
CA ALA A 43 51.26 13.87 24.10
C ALA A 43 49.94 14.47 24.63
N PRO A 44 48.76 13.89 24.33
CA PRO A 44 47.55 14.27 25.03
C PRO A 44 47.81 14.00 26.50
N ILE A 45 47.85 15.06 27.31
CA ILE A 45 47.84 14.93 28.76
C ILE A 45 46.52 14.24 29.07
N ALA A 46 46.60 12.98 29.50
CA ALA A 46 45.48 12.31 30.14
C ALA A 46 45.06 13.19 31.33
N SER A 47 43.93 13.88 31.21
CA SER A 47 43.28 14.51 32.35
C SER A 47 43.12 13.43 33.41
N PRO A 48 43.66 13.57 34.64
CA PRO A 48 43.39 12.60 35.67
C PRO A 48 41.88 12.40 35.79
N ALA A 49 41.43 11.16 35.95
CA ALA A 49 40.10 10.94 36.45
C ALA A 49 39.94 11.70 37.76
N GLN A 50 38.85 12.44 37.89
CA GLN A 50 38.61 13.27 39.05
C GLN A 50 37.14 13.17 39.42
N ILE A 51 36.86 12.46 40.51
CA ILE A 51 35.62 12.59 41.26
C ILE A 51 35.90 13.59 42.37
N VAL A 52 35.37 14.80 42.23
CA VAL A 52 35.67 15.93 43.12
C VAL A 52 34.39 16.37 43.82
N PRO A 53 34.22 16.05 45.11
CA PRO A 53 33.10 16.58 45.89
C PRO A 53 33.05 18.11 45.88
N ASP A 54 31.85 18.67 45.99
CA ASP A 54 31.69 20.09 46.34
C ASP A 54 31.27 20.25 47.81
N THR A 55 31.05 21.50 48.23
CA THR A 55 30.70 21.84 49.61
C THR A 55 29.26 22.35 49.76
N THR A 56 28.37 21.94 48.85
CA THR A 56 27.02 22.49 48.73
C THR A 56 25.94 21.73 49.49
N LEU A 57 26.31 20.66 50.20
CA LEU A 57 25.41 19.86 51.03
C LEU A 57 25.62 20.14 52.52
N PRO A 58 24.59 19.92 53.38
CA PRO A 58 24.77 19.96 54.83
C PRO A 58 25.86 19.00 55.32
N ASN A 59 25.83 17.76 54.84
CA ASN A 59 26.90 16.77 54.96
C ASN A 59 27.42 16.47 53.55
N ASN A 60 28.67 16.87 53.29
CA ASN A 60 29.26 16.79 51.95
C ASN A 60 29.66 15.36 51.57
N SER A 61 29.78 15.14 50.26
CA SER A 61 30.25 13.87 49.72
C SER A 61 31.74 13.70 49.99
N ILE A 62 32.18 12.46 50.19
CA ILE A 62 33.58 12.11 50.47
C ILE A 62 34.00 11.04 49.47
N VAL A 63 35.14 11.23 48.83
CA VAL A 63 35.75 10.23 47.93
C VAL A 63 37.01 9.70 48.59
N ILE A 64 37.09 8.38 48.76
CA ILE A 64 38.24 7.68 49.33
C ILE A 64 38.91 6.89 48.19
N PRO A 65 40.05 7.37 47.65
CA PRO A 65 40.79 6.66 46.62
C PRO A 65 41.47 5.42 47.18
N SER A 66 41.37 4.31 46.47
CA SER A 66 42.03 3.02 46.76
C SER A 66 42.53 2.41 45.44
N GLY A 67 43.60 2.99 44.89
CA GLY A 67 44.06 2.67 43.54
C GLY A 67 42.99 3.01 42.49
N PRO A 68 42.61 2.08 41.58
CA PRO A 68 41.57 2.32 40.58
C PRO A 68 40.14 2.35 41.17
N LEU A 69 39.97 1.98 42.45
CA LEU A 69 38.68 2.03 43.14
C LEU A 69 38.52 3.37 43.88
N GLN A 70 37.47 4.11 43.56
CA GLN A 70 37.05 5.35 44.21
C GLN A 70 35.81 5.06 45.06
N ILE A 71 35.94 5.02 46.38
CA ILE A 71 34.80 4.75 47.27
C ILE A 71 34.11 6.08 47.60
N VAL A 72 32.86 6.23 47.15
CA VAL A 72 32.01 7.38 47.43
C VAL A 72 31.25 7.12 48.73
N THR A 73 31.49 7.96 49.73
CA THR A 73 30.88 7.89 51.07
C THR A 73 30.41 9.30 51.51
N GLY A 74 29.97 9.45 52.75
CA GLY A 74 29.43 10.72 53.25
C GLY A 74 28.11 11.06 52.57
N GLY A 75 27.92 12.33 52.21
CA GLY A 75 26.66 12.82 51.64
C GLY A 75 25.60 13.11 52.71
N THR A 76 24.48 13.68 52.28
CA THR A 76 23.37 14.04 53.18
C THR A 76 22.22 13.08 53.02
N THR A 77 21.79 12.45 54.12
CA THR A 77 20.62 11.59 54.15
C THR A 77 19.39 12.38 54.57
N ALA A 78 18.28 12.20 53.86
CA ALA A 78 16.95 12.66 54.27
C ALA A 78 15.93 11.55 54.00
N GLY A 79 15.48 10.88 55.07
CA GLY A 79 14.62 9.70 54.94
C GLY A 79 15.34 8.57 54.20
N SER A 80 14.72 8.04 53.14
CA SER A 80 15.28 6.98 52.29
C SER A 80 16.10 7.51 51.09
N ILE A 81 16.49 8.79 51.11
CA ILE A 81 17.25 9.43 50.04
C ILE A 81 18.64 9.83 50.53
N LEU A 82 19.67 9.45 49.77
CA LEU A 82 21.06 9.86 49.96
C LEU A 82 21.48 10.83 48.86
N TYR A 83 21.76 12.08 49.23
CA TYR A 83 22.19 13.12 48.31
C TYR A 83 23.73 13.22 48.26
N HIS A 84 24.25 13.21 47.05
CA HIS A 84 25.64 13.48 46.71
C HIS A 84 25.77 14.67 45.77
N SER A 85 26.87 15.41 45.90
CA SER A 85 27.15 16.62 45.11
C SER A 85 28.64 16.70 44.81
N PHE A 86 28.95 16.91 43.54
CA PHE A 86 30.32 16.95 43.02
C PHE A 86 30.49 18.16 42.11
N SER A 87 31.67 18.76 42.12
CA SER A 87 32.05 19.74 41.09
C SER A 87 32.43 19.05 39.79
N GLN A 88 33.05 17.86 39.86
CA GLN A 88 33.43 17.05 38.70
C GLN A 88 33.24 15.56 39.00
N PHE A 89 32.84 14.79 38.00
CA PHE A 89 32.70 13.34 38.10
C PHE A 89 33.07 12.71 36.76
N ASN A 90 34.28 12.14 36.69
CA ASN A 90 34.80 11.43 35.52
C ASN A 90 35.40 10.08 35.95
N LEU A 91 35.35 9.09 35.05
CA LEU A 91 35.97 7.78 35.21
C LEU A 91 36.78 7.43 33.97
N GLN A 92 38.04 7.07 34.16
CA GLN A 92 38.89 6.50 33.12
C GLN A 92 38.66 4.98 32.98
N THR A 93 39.23 4.41 31.92
CA THR A 93 39.23 2.97 31.67
C THR A 93 39.80 2.19 32.85
N GLY A 94 39.06 1.19 33.32
CA GLY A 94 39.47 0.31 34.42
C GLY A 94 39.26 0.87 35.82
N GLU A 95 38.83 2.13 35.95
CA GLU A 95 38.45 2.71 37.23
C GLU A 95 37.04 2.30 37.65
N THR A 96 36.78 2.38 38.95
CA THR A 96 35.49 2.04 39.55
C THR A 96 35.07 3.10 40.56
N ALA A 97 33.87 3.66 40.43
CA ALA A 97 33.23 4.41 41.52
C ALA A 97 32.25 3.50 42.27
N ALA A 98 32.48 3.29 43.56
CA ALA A 98 31.63 2.48 44.42
C ALA A 98 30.88 3.36 45.43
N PHE A 99 29.56 3.47 45.28
CA PHE A 99 28.71 4.17 46.23
C PHE A 99 28.48 3.30 47.47
N SER A 100 28.94 3.76 48.62
CA SER A 100 28.74 3.11 49.91
C SER A 100 27.44 3.61 50.54
N THR A 101 26.48 2.70 50.76
CA THR A 101 25.18 3.02 51.35
C THR A 101 24.60 1.81 52.09
N THR A 102 23.48 1.99 52.79
CA THR A 102 22.74 0.93 53.51
C THR A 102 21.44 0.58 52.78
N ASP A 103 20.84 -0.57 53.11
CA ASP A 103 19.56 -1.02 52.54
C ASP A 103 18.35 -0.15 52.96
N ALA A 104 18.54 0.78 53.90
CA ALA A 104 17.51 1.77 54.27
C ALA A 104 17.34 2.88 53.21
N ILE A 105 18.32 3.04 52.31
CA ILE A 105 18.29 4.04 51.24
C ILE A 105 17.66 3.42 49.99
N SER A 106 16.60 4.06 49.49
CA SER A 106 15.92 3.67 48.24
C SER A 106 16.46 4.43 47.04
N ASN A 107 16.93 5.68 47.21
CA ASN A 107 17.42 6.50 46.11
C ASN A 107 18.73 7.20 46.49
N ILE A 108 19.75 7.07 45.65
CA ILE A 108 20.98 7.84 45.67
C ILE A 108 20.83 8.91 44.58
N ILE A 109 20.92 10.19 44.96
CA ILE A 109 20.79 11.31 44.04
C ILE A 109 22.11 12.04 43.95
N THR A 110 22.72 12.03 42.76
CA THR A 110 24.02 12.63 42.48
C THR A 110 23.86 13.80 41.51
N ARG A 111 24.33 14.99 41.89
CA ARG A 111 24.42 16.17 41.00
C ARG A 111 25.86 16.59 40.74
N ILE A 112 26.13 17.08 39.53
CA ILE A 112 27.40 17.66 39.11
C ILE A 112 27.21 19.15 38.86
N THR A 113 27.95 19.99 39.60
CA THR A 113 27.76 21.45 39.69
C THR A 113 28.82 22.28 38.97
N GLY A 114 29.96 21.69 38.60
CA GLY A 114 31.13 22.43 38.08
C GLY A 114 31.09 22.82 36.60
N GLY A 115 29.97 22.63 35.91
CA GLY A 115 29.76 23.11 34.54
C GLY A 115 30.59 22.40 33.46
N GLN A 116 31.12 21.20 33.73
CA GLN A 116 31.84 20.38 32.76
C GLN A 116 31.11 19.05 32.55
N ALA A 117 31.10 18.56 31.31
CA ALA A 117 30.50 17.27 30.96
C ALA A 117 31.25 16.10 31.63
N SER A 118 30.52 15.04 31.97
CA SER A 118 31.08 13.82 32.55
C SER A 118 31.50 12.84 31.46
N TYR A 119 32.74 12.35 31.50
CA TYR A 119 33.22 11.20 30.73
C TYR A 119 33.38 9.99 31.65
N LEU A 120 32.60 8.94 31.39
CA LEU A 120 32.49 7.74 32.20
C LEU A 120 32.91 6.51 31.37
N ASP A 121 34.17 6.09 31.49
CA ASP A 121 34.70 4.90 30.80
C ASP A 121 35.11 3.78 31.79
N GLY A 122 34.54 3.82 33.00
CA GLY A 122 34.79 2.86 34.08
C GLY A 122 33.50 2.22 34.61
N THR A 123 33.58 1.59 35.77
CA THR A 123 32.46 0.90 36.40
C THR A 123 31.79 1.75 37.48
N LEU A 124 30.46 1.87 37.46
CA LEU A 124 29.67 2.38 38.58
C LEU A 124 29.10 1.21 39.39
N ILE A 125 29.32 1.19 40.70
CA ILE A 125 28.86 0.12 41.59
C ILE A 125 28.02 0.70 42.74
N SER A 126 26.91 0.02 43.05
CA SER A 126 26.21 0.15 44.32
C SER A 126 25.86 -1.25 44.85
N PRO A 127 26.23 -1.60 46.09
CA PRO A 127 25.99 -2.93 46.64
C PRO A 127 24.52 -3.16 47.05
N THR A 128 23.74 -2.10 47.23
CA THR A 128 22.34 -2.17 47.68
C THR A 128 21.37 -2.13 46.50
N SER A 129 20.07 -2.31 46.78
CA SER A 129 18.98 -2.16 45.80
C SER A 129 18.58 -0.70 45.53
N ALA A 130 19.32 0.28 46.03
CA ALA A 130 19.01 1.69 45.82
C ALA A 130 19.12 2.07 44.33
N ASN A 131 18.17 2.88 43.86
CA ASN A 131 18.25 3.51 42.54
C ASN A 131 19.32 4.60 42.55
N LEU A 132 20.00 4.84 41.42
CA LEU A 132 20.93 5.95 41.27
C LEU A 132 20.44 6.93 40.22
N PHE A 133 20.29 8.19 40.63
CA PHE A 133 20.09 9.33 39.76
C PHE A 133 21.43 10.05 39.61
N PHE A 134 21.92 10.17 38.37
CA PHE A 134 23.16 10.85 38.02
C PHE A 134 22.85 12.03 37.11
N ILE A 135 23.11 13.25 37.58
CA ILE A 135 22.68 14.46 36.89
C ILE A 135 23.85 15.39 36.61
N ASN A 136 24.06 15.69 35.33
CA ASN A 136 25.02 16.67 34.86
C ASN A 136 24.44 17.48 33.70
N PRO A 137 23.98 18.74 33.93
CA PRO A 137 23.44 19.60 32.88
C PRO A 137 24.37 19.82 31.68
N SER A 138 25.69 19.66 31.88
CA SER A 138 26.70 19.92 30.85
C SER A 138 26.87 18.77 29.86
N GLY A 139 26.31 17.59 30.14
CA GLY A 139 26.42 16.41 29.28
C GLY A 139 27.05 15.20 29.96
N ILE A 140 26.81 14.02 29.37
CA ILE A 140 27.31 12.72 29.87
C ILE A 140 27.76 11.89 28.67
N THR A 141 28.97 11.36 28.72
CA THR A 141 29.50 10.41 27.72
C THR A 141 29.90 9.12 28.42
N PHE A 142 29.25 8.01 28.06
CA PHE A 142 29.66 6.67 28.45
C PHE A 142 30.63 6.12 27.40
N GLY A 143 31.87 5.88 27.81
CA GLY A 143 32.91 5.31 26.97
C GLY A 143 32.70 3.82 26.68
N PRO A 144 33.52 3.21 25.81
CA PRO A 144 33.39 1.80 25.42
C PRO A 144 33.40 0.79 26.56
N ASN A 145 34.05 1.13 27.67
CA ASN A 145 34.26 0.28 28.84
C ASN A 145 33.32 0.63 30.01
N ALA A 146 32.37 1.55 29.81
CA ALA A 146 31.41 1.92 30.84
C ALA A 146 30.56 0.72 31.28
N GLN A 147 30.47 0.46 32.59
CA GLN A 147 29.67 -0.63 33.16
C GLN A 147 28.83 -0.13 34.33
N LEU A 148 27.63 -0.71 34.49
CA LEU A 148 26.84 -0.59 35.72
C LEU A 148 26.86 -1.93 36.45
N ARG A 149 27.21 -1.93 37.74
CA ARG A 149 26.99 -3.06 38.65
C ARG A 149 26.15 -2.57 39.81
N MET A 150 24.89 -2.35 39.52
CA MET A 150 23.89 -1.82 40.42
C MET A 150 22.75 -2.82 40.55
N ARG A 151 22.12 -2.94 41.72
CA ARG A 151 20.94 -3.81 41.89
C ARG A 151 19.61 -3.07 41.72
N GLY A 152 19.62 -1.74 41.84
CA GLY A 152 18.48 -0.87 41.57
C GLY A 152 18.47 -0.31 40.14
N SER A 153 17.54 0.60 39.87
CA SER A 153 17.43 1.31 38.59
C SER A 153 18.47 2.43 38.45
N PHE A 154 18.83 2.77 37.21
CA PHE A 154 19.79 3.82 36.89
C PHE A 154 19.16 4.89 35.99
N TYR A 155 19.26 6.14 36.42
CA TYR A 155 18.76 7.32 35.72
C TYR A 155 19.93 8.26 35.47
N ALA A 156 20.35 8.42 34.22
CA ALA A 156 21.32 9.43 33.81
C ALA A 156 20.60 10.59 33.14
N SER A 157 20.90 11.81 33.57
CA SER A 157 20.20 12.99 33.06
C SER A 157 21.06 14.23 32.91
N THR A 158 20.72 15.05 31.92
CA THR A 158 21.28 16.40 31.74
C THR A 158 20.28 17.50 32.14
N ALA A 159 19.33 17.15 33.02
CA ALA A 159 18.43 18.09 33.67
C ALA A 159 19.15 19.06 34.61
N ASP A 160 18.60 20.25 34.76
CA ASP A 160 19.08 21.27 35.70
C ASP A 160 18.75 20.91 37.15
N SER A 161 17.67 20.16 37.38
CA SER A 161 17.23 19.76 38.73
C SER A 161 16.31 18.54 38.73
N ILE A 162 16.25 17.86 39.88
CA ILE A 162 15.18 16.92 40.23
C ILE A 162 14.05 17.67 40.92
N LEU A 163 12.81 17.35 40.55
CA LEU A 163 11.59 17.75 41.21
C LEU A 163 11.14 16.65 42.19
N LEU A 164 10.86 17.04 43.44
CA LEU A 164 10.39 16.16 44.50
C LEU A 164 8.86 16.29 44.69
N SER A 165 8.23 15.31 45.34
CA SER A 165 6.75 15.23 45.43
C SER A 165 6.08 16.38 46.19
N ASP A 166 6.82 17.17 46.96
CA ASP A 166 6.35 18.39 47.63
C ASP A 166 6.55 19.67 46.81
N GLY A 167 7.08 19.56 45.59
CA GLY A 167 7.42 20.67 44.71
C GLY A 167 8.82 21.27 44.94
N SER A 168 9.57 20.82 45.95
CA SER A 168 10.95 21.26 46.16
C SER A 168 11.89 20.71 45.07
N ARG A 169 13.04 21.37 44.88
CA ARG A 169 13.99 21.07 43.81
C ARG A 169 15.40 20.86 44.33
N PHE A 170 16.05 19.81 43.86
CA PHE A 170 17.48 19.58 44.04
C PHE A 170 18.21 19.92 42.74
N SER A 171 18.86 21.08 42.68
CA SER A 171 19.41 21.65 41.44
C SER A 171 20.93 21.51 41.31
N ALA A 172 21.39 21.21 40.09
CA ALA A 172 22.79 21.21 39.68
C ALA A 172 23.27 22.58 39.17
N THR A 173 22.38 23.41 38.63
CA THR A 173 22.71 24.74 38.06
C THR A 173 22.60 25.87 39.07
N THR A 174 21.72 25.75 40.08
CA THR A 174 21.60 26.68 41.20
C THR A 174 21.74 25.94 42.54
N PRO A 175 22.93 25.42 42.87
CA PRO A 175 23.13 24.70 44.13
C PRO A 175 23.10 25.68 45.31
N ASN A 176 22.12 25.53 46.21
CA ASN A 176 22.03 26.33 47.43
C ASN A 176 22.91 25.72 48.55
N SER A 177 23.57 26.57 49.35
CA SER A 177 24.32 26.17 50.54
C SER A 177 23.74 26.78 51.83
N PRO A 178 23.18 25.99 52.77
CA PRO A 178 22.71 24.60 52.62
C PRO A 178 21.28 24.53 52.06
N SER A 179 21.07 23.65 51.08
CA SER A 179 19.73 23.30 50.56
C SER A 179 18.81 22.76 51.66
N LEU A 180 17.54 23.18 51.67
CA LEU A 180 16.49 22.50 52.45
C LEU A 180 16.17 21.18 51.75
N LEU A 181 16.77 20.09 52.21
CA LEU A 181 16.58 18.74 51.65
C LEU A 181 15.36 18.08 52.30
N THR A 182 14.59 17.35 51.51
CA THR A 182 13.30 16.78 51.93
C THR A 182 13.35 15.25 51.85
N VAL A 183 12.44 14.60 52.57
CA VAL A 183 12.27 13.13 52.57
C VAL A 183 11.40 12.64 51.41
N ASN A 184 11.05 13.55 50.49
CA ASN A 184 10.08 13.34 49.43
C ASN A 184 10.71 12.71 48.20
N VAL A 185 10.01 11.76 47.59
CA VAL A 185 10.55 10.98 46.46
C VAL A 185 10.65 11.83 45.18
N PRO A 186 11.64 11.54 44.31
CA PRO A 186 11.71 12.13 42.98
C PRO A 186 10.44 11.84 42.17
N VAL A 187 9.86 12.88 41.60
CA VAL A 187 8.68 12.78 40.71
C VAL A 187 8.97 13.27 39.29
N GLY A 188 10.02 14.06 39.09
CA GLY A 188 10.40 14.50 37.75
C GLY A 188 11.81 15.09 37.62
N LEU A 189 12.20 15.35 36.38
CA LEU A 189 13.46 15.96 35.97
C LEU A 189 13.18 17.22 35.16
N GLN A 190 13.75 18.36 35.57
CA GLN A 190 13.57 19.64 34.90
C GLN A 190 14.73 19.89 33.94
N LEU A 191 14.45 19.84 32.64
CA LEU A 191 15.39 20.20 31.59
C LEU A 191 15.38 21.73 31.41
N GLY A 192 16.58 22.32 31.44
CA GLY A 192 16.80 23.73 31.14
C GLY A 192 16.72 24.04 29.64
N PRO A 193 17.08 25.27 29.23
CA PRO A 193 17.04 25.67 27.83
C PRO A 193 18.14 25.02 26.97
N ASN A 194 19.28 24.67 27.57
CA ASN A 194 20.45 24.12 26.87
C ASN A 194 21.01 22.87 27.58
N PRO A 195 20.22 21.79 27.70
CA PRO A 195 20.71 20.57 28.32
C PRO A 195 21.78 19.93 27.42
N GLY A 196 22.89 19.51 28.02
CA GLY A 196 23.98 18.82 27.31
C GLY A 196 23.54 17.48 26.72
N SER A 197 24.32 16.96 25.78
CA SER A 197 24.05 15.67 25.15
C SER A 197 24.39 14.48 26.06
N ILE A 198 23.69 13.36 25.83
CA ILE A 198 24.04 12.06 26.40
C ILE A 198 24.52 11.15 25.28
N ILE A 199 25.76 10.65 25.39
CA ILE A 199 26.38 9.78 24.38
C ILE A 199 26.68 8.42 25.01
N ASN A 200 26.23 7.33 24.39
CA ASN A 200 26.59 5.98 24.81
C ASN A 200 27.39 5.23 23.75
N ARG A 201 28.57 4.73 24.14
CA ARG A 201 29.45 3.87 23.33
C ARG A 201 29.78 2.54 24.00
N SER A 202 29.16 2.22 25.14
CA SER A 202 29.49 1.04 25.94
C SER A 202 29.26 -0.27 25.19
N VAL A 203 30.26 -1.15 25.15
CA VAL A 203 30.20 -2.45 24.44
C VAL A 203 30.72 -3.60 25.30
N THR A 204 30.58 -3.49 26.61
CA THR A 204 31.09 -4.47 27.56
C THR A 204 30.31 -5.79 27.53
N PRO A 205 30.93 -6.93 27.89
CA PRO A 205 30.24 -8.21 28.00
C PRO A 205 29.05 -8.13 28.97
N SER A 206 27.99 -8.87 28.68
CA SER A 206 26.82 -8.92 29.54
C SER A 206 27.15 -9.58 30.88
N LEU A 207 26.60 -9.01 31.95
CA LEU A 207 26.71 -9.52 33.32
C LEU A 207 25.82 -10.75 33.57
N VAL A 208 24.80 -10.95 32.73
CA VAL A 208 23.75 -11.95 32.92
C VAL A 208 23.84 -13.06 31.87
N VAL A 209 24.13 -12.71 30.62
CA VAL A 209 24.13 -13.66 29.49
C VAL A 209 25.55 -13.82 28.95
N PRO A 210 26.24 -14.94 29.24
CA PRO A 210 27.59 -15.18 28.76
C PRO A 210 27.70 -15.08 27.24
N GLY A 211 28.74 -14.41 26.75
CA GLY A 211 29.01 -14.26 25.32
C GLY A 211 28.18 -13.19 24.58
N SER A 212 27.24 -12.53 25.26
CA SER A 212 26.48 -11.40 24.72
C SER A 212 27.11 -10.05 25.12
N ILE A 213 26.83 -8.98 24.38
CA ILE A 213 27.22 -7.61 24.75
C ILE A 213 26.12 -7.01 25.62
N GLY A 214 26.45 -6.61 26.84
CA GLY A 214 25.54 -5.89 27.73
C GLY A 214 25.65 -4.37 27.57
N GLY A 215 26.86 -3.86 27.28
CA GLY A 215 27.13 -2.43 27.31
C GLY A 215 26.74 -1.83 28.66
N LEU A 216 25.92 -0.78 28.63
CA LEU A 216 25.34 -0.18 29.81
C LEU A 216 24.15 -1.05 30.25
N GLU A 217 24.42 -2.04 31.10
CA GLU A 217 23.44 -3.06 31.52
C GLU A 217 22.91 -2.79 32.93
N ALA A 218 21.60 -2.54 33.05
CA ALA A 218 20.91 -2.51 34.34
C ALA A 218 20.62 -3.94 34.84
N PHE A 219 20.43 -4.08 36.16
CA PHE A 219 20.02 -5.37 36.74
C PHE A 219 18.69 -5.85 36.16
N PRO A 220 18.48 -7.17 36.00
CA PRO A 220 17.22 -7.69 35.49
C PRO A 220 15.98 -7.13 36.21
N GLY A 221 14.96 -6.74 35.43
CA GLY A 221 13.72 -6.15 35.93
C GLY A 221 13.81 -4.66 36.32
N GLN A 222 14.99 -4.05 36.27
CA GLN A 222 15.18 -2.64 36.63
C GLN A 222 15.07 -1.69 35.43
N THR A 223 14.98 -0.40 35.72
CA THR A 223 14.92 0.65 34.71
C THR A 223 16.32 1.21 34.40
N LEU A 224 16.58 1.43 33.12
CA LEU A 224 17.71 2.20 32.61
C LEU A 224 17.17 3.39 31.83
N ALA A 225 17.37 4.60 32.32
CA ALA A 225 16.81 5.80 31.71
C ALA A 225 17.89 6.84 31.37
N LEU A 226 17.84 7.34 30.14
CA LEU A 226 18.65 8.48 29.67
C LEU A 226 17.69 9.63 29.33
N ILE A 227 17.74 10.72 30.11
CA ILE A 227 16.83 11.87 29.98
C ILE A 227 17.63 13.17 29.85
N GLY A 228 17.60 13.85 28.71
CA GLY A 228 18.49 15.00 28.52
C GLY A 228 18.21 15.84 27.29
N GLY A 229 19.24 16.54 26.83
CA GLY A 229 19.31 17.10 25.47
C GLY A 229 19.46 15.98 24.44
N ASP A 230 20.26 16.19 23.39
CA ASP A 230 20.42 15.18 22.34
C ASP A 230 20.98 13.86 22.90
N ILE A 231 20.34 12.74 22.56
CA ILE A 231 20.77 11.39 22.96
C ILE A 231 21.31 10.68 21.73
N ARG A 232 22.52 10.12 21.86
CA ARG A 232 23.17 9.39 20.77
C ARG A 232 23.81 8.11 21.25
N ILE A 233 23.43 6.99 20.65
CA ILE A 233 24.02 5.67 20.87
C ILE A 233 24.83 5.31 19.63
N GLU A 234 26.14 5.19 19.77
CA GLU A 234 27.07 4.96 18.65
C GLU A 234 27.77 3.63 18.88
N SER A 235 27.36 2.60 18.16
CA SER A 235 27.85 1.23 18.30
C SER A 235 27.67 0.61 19.70
N GLY A 236 27.16 1.38 20.67
CA GLY A 236 26.95 0.97 22.05
C GLY A 236 25.67 0.17 22.26
N SER A 237 25.61 -0.55 23.38
CA SER A 237 24.44 -1.28 23.84
C SER A 237 23.87 -0.66 25.12
N LEU A 238 22.54 -0.53 25.18
CA LEU A 238 21.77 -0.31 26.41
C LEU A 238 20.97 -1.58 26.70
N THR A 239 21.12 -2.15 27.89
CA THR A 239 20.48 -3.42 28.24
C THR A 239 19.71 -3.31 29.57
N ALA A 240 18.45 -3.74 29.59
CA ALA A 240 17.65 -3.89 30.81
C ALA A 240 16.71 -5.09 30.69
N ARG A 241 17.26 -6.29 30.83
CA ARG A 241 16.54 -7.57 30.62
C ARG A 241 15.34 -7.70 31.55
N GLY A 242 14.14 -7.93 31.01
CA GLY A 242 12.94 -8.01 31.85
C GLY A 242 12.45 -6.67 32.40
N GLY A 243 13.16 -5.57 32.09
CA GLY A 243 13.02 -4.26 32.73
C GLY A 243 12.53 -3.20 31.75
N ASN A 244 12.92 -1.94 31.99
CA ASN A 244 12.50 -0.81 31.16
C ASN A 244 13.69 -0.01 30.66
N ILE A 245 13.69 0.38 29.38
CA ILE A 245 14.60 1.41 28.86
C ILE A 245 13.78 2.64 28.48
N GLN A 246 14.18 3.80 28.97
CA GLN A 246 13.53 5.08 28.69
C GLN A 246 14.52 6.08 28.12
N LEU A 247 14.26 6.59 26.92
CA LEU A 247 15.05 7.63 26.28
C LEU A 247 14.16 8.86 26.08
N ALA A 248 14.51 9.98 26.70
CA ALA A 248 13.75 11.23 26.57
C ALA A 248 14.67 12.39 26.25
N SER A 249 14.47 13.00 25.09
CA SER A 249 15.31 14.09 24.57
C SER A 249 14.48 15.36 24.38
N ALA A 250 14.78 16.40 25.17
CA ALA A 250 14.09 17.69 25.09
C ALA A 250 14.89 18.85 25.70
N ALA A 251 14.43 20.07 25.47
CA ALA A 251 14.80 21.28 26.21
C ALA A 251 13.55 21.95 26.80
N ASN A 252 13.74 22.81 27.80
CA ASN A 252 12.68 23.57 28.47
C ASN A 252 11.47 22.70 28.88
N SER A 253 11.74 21.48 29.34
CA SER A 253 10.70 20.46 29.55
C SER A 253 10.81 19.84 30.93
N ILE A 254 9.69 19.30 31.42
CA ILE A 254 9.67 18.49 32.64
C ILE A 254 9.39 17.05 32.22
N PHE A 255 10.31 16.14 32.54
CA PHE A 255 10.09 14.71 32.40
C PHE A 255 9.50 14.15 33.70
N GLN A 256 8.40 13.42 33.62
CA GLN A 256 7.74 12.82 34.77
C GLN A 256 8.18 11.36 34.93
N LEU A 257 8.81 11.01 36.05
CA LEU A 257 9.48 9.70 36.23
C LEU A 257 8.50 8.51 36.27
N ASN A 258 7.28 8.72 36.76
CA ASN A 258 6.27 7.68 36.95
C ASN A 258 5.16 7.72 35.88
N SER A 259 5.35 8.48 34.79
CA SER A 259 4.36 8.59 33.72
C SER A 259 4.74 7.72 32.53
N THR A 260 3.74 7.07 31.94
CA THR A 260 3.85 6.34 30.67
C THR A 260 3.69 7.26 29.46
N GLU A 261 3.27 8.52 29.67
CA GLU A 261 3.12 9.54 28.63
C GLU A 261 3.90 10.81 29.00
N GLN A 262 4.50 11.46 28.01
CA GLN A 262 5.28 12.69 28.21
C GLN A 262 4.79 13.76 27.26
N THR A 263 4.63 14.98 27.77
CA THR A 263 4.41 16.17 26.94
C THR A 263 5.70 16.98 26.91
N LEU A 264 6.48 16.84 25.84
CA LEU A 264 7.74 17.56 25.68
C LEU A 264 7.51 18.94 25.06
N THR A 265 8.07 19.99 25.68
CA THR A 265 7.88 21.38 25.19
C THR A 265 8.79 21.71 24.00
N GLN A 266 10.05 21.27 24.02
CA GLN A 266 10.98 21.42 22.89
C GLN A 266 11.71 20.08 22.67
N PRO A 267 11.07 19.11 22.00
CA PRO A 267 11.68 17.81 21.78
C PRO A 267 12.99 17.93 20.96
N ARG A 268 13.96 17.07 21.27
CA ARG A 268 15.34 17.07 20.74
C ARG A 268 15.72 15.70 20.17
N THR A 269 16.93 15.54 19.66
CA THR A 269 17.28 14.39 18.80
C THR A 269 17.59 13.12 19.59
N ILE A 270 17.08 11.98 19.12
CA ILE A 270 17.50 10.63 19.54
C ILE A 270 18.08 9.91 18.33
N GLN A 271 19.34 9.45 18.42
CA GLN A 271 20.03 8.76 17.34
C GLN A 271 20.62 7.42 17.80
N LEU A 272 20.27 6.35 17.09
CA LEU A 272 20.89 5.05 17.20
C LEU A 272 21.63 4.75 15.90
N LEU A 273 22.95 4.65 15.98
CA LEU A 273 23.83 4.59 14.82
C LEU A 273 24.82 3.43 14.92
N GLN A 274 25.31 2.98 13.76
CA GLN A 274 26.46 2.08 13.65
C GLN A 274 26.29 0.76 14.42
N GLY A 275 25.10 0.15 14.34
CA GLY A 275 24.79 -1.11 15.01
C GLY A 275 24.42 -0.95 16.48
N ALA A 276 24.17 0.28 16.96
CA ALA A 276 23.67 0.54 18.31
C ALA A 276 22.47 -0.36 18.65
N THR A 277 22.44 -0.87 19.88
CA THR A 277 21.42 -1.81 20.35
C THR A 277 20.77 -1.29 21.63
N VAL A 278 19.45 -1.40 21.71
CA VAL A 278 18.68 -1.19 22.93
C VAL A 278 17.86 -2.45 23.15
N GLU A 279 18.11 -3.16 24.24
CA GLU A 279 17.59 -4.51 24.46
C GLU A 279 16.97 -4.67 25.86
N THR A 280 15.73 -5.15 25.90
CA THR A 280 15.01 -5.47 27.15
C THR A 280 14.53 -6.92 27.22
N SER A 281 14.93 -7.75 26.25
CA SER A 281 14.40 -9.10 26.08
C SER A 281 14.58 -9.99 27.32
N GLY A 282 13.62 -10.90 27.55
CA GLY A 282 13.55 -11.74 28.77
C GLY A 282 12.31 -12.65 28.79
N PHE A 283 11.99 -13.25 29.95
CA PHE A 283 10.83 -14.17 30.08
C PHE A 283 9.45 -13.53 29.82
N GLY A 284 9.34 -12.21 29.98
CA GLY A 284 8.19 -11.39 29.56
C GLY A 284 8.61 -10.23 28.67
N GLY A 285 9.81 -10.32 28.08
CA GLY A 285 10.49 -9.15 27.54
C GLY A 285 10.61 -8.03 28.59
N GLY A 286 10.75 -6.81 28.12
CA GLY A 286 10.62 -5.60 28.91
C GLY A 286 9.96 -4.52 28.06
N SER A 287 10.05 -3.25 28.46
CA SER A 287 9.52 -2.14 27.66
C SER A 287 10.59 -1.16 27.23
N VAL A 288 10.47 -0.67 26.00
CA VAL A 288 11.34 0.40 25.47
C VAL A 288 10.47 1.60 25.14
N ARG A 289 10.79 2.77 25.71
CA ARG A 289 10.05 4.01 25.47
C ARG A 289 10.95 5.14 25.02
N LEU A 290 10.60 5.76 23.90
CA LEU A 290 11.34 6.89 23.32
C LEU A 290 10.43 8.12 23.22
N TRP A 291 10.92 9.26 23.69
CA TRP A 291 10.29 10.57 23.53
C TRP A 291 11.31 11.56 22.98
N GLY A 292 11.13 12.03 21.75
CA GLY A 292 12.09 12.91 21.08
C GLY A 292 11.46 13.78 19.99
N GLY A 293 12.31 14.51 19.29
CA GLY A 293 11.98 15.32 18.11
C GLY A 293 12.28 14.48 16.89
N ASP A 294 13.49 14.63 16.34
CA ASP A 294 14.02 13.75 15.31
C ASP A 294 14.58 12.47 15.95
N THR A 295 13.93 11.35 15.70
CA THR A 295 14.33 10.02 16.20
C THR A 295 14.76 9.15 15.02
N LEU A 296 16.05 8.79 14.97
CA LEU A 296 16.67 8.07 13.85
C LEU A 296 17.31 6.77 14.31
N LEU A 297 17.00 5.67 13.62
CA LEU A 297 17.71 4.40 13.70
C LEU A 297 18.34 4.11 12.32
N SER A 298 19.67 3.98 12.29
CA SER A 298 20.41 3.77 11.04
C SER A 298 21.67 2.92 11.26
N GLY A 299 22.14 2.29 10.18
CA GLY A 299 23.35 1.48 10.20
C GLY A 299 23.17 0.16 10.97
N SER A 300 22.08 -0.56 10.71
CA SER A 300 21.74 -1.84 11.35
C SER A 300 21.55 -1.77 12.87
N SER A 301 21.15 -0.60 13.38
CA SER A 301 20.75 -0.41 14.78
C SER A 301 19.41 -1.05 15.10
N ARG A 302 19.22 -1.44 16.38
CA ARG A 302 18.11 -2.31 16.81
C ARG A 302 17.47 -1.81 18.11
N LEU A 303 16.14 -1.84 18.16
CA LEU A 303 15.35 -1.75 19.40
C LEU A 303 14.64 -3.08 19.61
N ILE A 304 14.87 -3.73 20.75
CA ILE A 304 14.45 -5.11 20.98
C ILE A 304 13.79 -5.25 22.36
N SER A 305 12.59 -5.82 22.40
CA SER A 305 11.81 -6.11 23.61
C SER A 305 11.17 -7.50 23.56
N ASP A 306 11.90 -8.48 23.02
CA ASP A 306 11.37 -9.81 22.74
C ASP A 306 11.09 -10.62 24.03
N THR A 307 10.06 -11.46 23.99
CA THR A 307 9.75 -12.41 25.07
C THR A 307 10.13 -13.85 24.68
N PHE A 308 10.71 -14.59 25.62
CA PHE A 308 11.13 -15.99 25.44
C PHE A 308 10.39 -16.97 26.36
N GLY A 309 9.39 -16.48 27.10
CA GLY A 309 8.80 -17.18 28.23
C GLY A 309 7.28 -17.21 28.21
N PRO A 310 6.68 -17.55 29.36
CA PRO A 310 5.23 -17.61 29.50
C PRO A 310 4.58 -16.25 29.80
N LEU A 311 5.37 -15.20 30.00
CA LEU A 311 4.87 -13.86 30.28
C LEU A 311 4.78 -13.06 28.98
N ASP A 312 3.76 -12.20 28.90
CA ASP A 312 3.53 -11.32 27.76
C ASP A 312 4.61 -10.24 27.64
N GLY A 313 4.96 -9.89 26.40
CA GLY A 313 5.97 -8.87 26.05
C GLY A 313 5.58 -7.46 26.46
N GLY A 314 6.51 -6.68 27.00
CA GLY A 314 6.28 -5.29 27.41
C GLY A 314 6.18 -4.26 26.28
N GLY A 315 6.72 -4.54 25.10
CA GLY A 315 6.53 -3.74 23.87
C GLY A 315 7.44 -2.52 23.71
N ILE A 316 7.19 -1.76 22.65
CA ILE A 316 7.96 -0.59 22.23
C ILE A 316 7.01 0.59 21.97
N ASP A 317 7.22 1.71 22.65
CA ASP A 317 6.47 2.95 22.45
C ASP A 317 7.40 4.07 21.97
N ILE A 318 7.06 4.72 20.86
CA ILE A 318 7.80 5.84 20.29
C ILE A 318 6.87 7.03 20.13
N GLN A 319 7.27 8.16 20.71
CA GLN A 319 6.66 9.47 20.48
C GLN A 319 7.72 10.42 19.94
N ALA A 320 7.56 10.88 18.71
CA ALA A 320 8.53 11.72 18.03
C ALA A 320 7.85 12.88 17.28
N THR A 321 8.60 13.89 16.87
CA THR A 321 8.15 14.77 15.77
C THR A 321 8.35 14.05 14.44
N LYS A 322 9.52 13.42 14.26
CA LYS A 322 9.85 12.60 13.10
C LYS A 322 10.51 11.31 13.55
N PHE A 323 10.03 10.18 13.04
CA PHE A 323 10.65 8.88 13.24
C PHE A 323 11.17 8.32 11.91
N THR A 324 12.46 7.99 11.86
CA THR A 324 13.13 7.42 10.69
C THR A 324 13.83 6.11 11.04
N LEU A 325 13.62 5.09 10.21
CA LEU A 325 14.27 3.79 10.27
C LEU A 325 14.82 3.42 8.90
N GLU A 326 16.12 3.18 8.81
CA GLU A 326 16.81 2.96 7.54
C GLU A 326 18.04 2.06 7.67
N ASN A 327 18.68 1.72 6.54
CA ASN A 327 20.00 1.07 6.49
C ASN A 327 20.10 -0.23 7.31
N GLY A 328 19.11 -1.12 7.18
CA GLY A 328 19.12 -2.43 7.86
C GLY A 328 18.61 -2.41 9.30
N SER A 329 18.25 -1.24 9.84
CA SER A 329 17.69 -1.14 11.19
C SER A 329 16.32 -1.81 11.34
N TYR A 330 15.98 -2.21 12.56
CA TYR A 330 14.67 -2.80 12.85
C TYR A 330 14.24 -2.64 14.31
N LEU A 331 12.93 -2.78 14.54
CA LEU A 331 12.29 -2.92 15.85
C LEU A 331 11.76 -4.35 15.98
N SER A 332 11.93 -4.98 17.15
CA SER A 332 11.31 -6.27 17.46
C SER A 332 10.75 -6.32 18.87
N SER A 333 9.49 -6.72 19.00
CA SER A 333 8.82 -7.02 20.26
C SER A 333 8.21 -8.43 20.24
N SER A 334 8.86 -9.35 19.52
CA SER A 334 8.35 -10.66 19.15
C SER A 334 8.36 -11.66 20.31
N THR A 335 7.56 -12.73 20.20
CA THR A 335 7.63 -13.89 21.10
C THR A 335 8.32 -15.05 20.38
N PHE A 336 9.41 -15.56 20.96
CA PHE A 336 10.20 -16.65 20.39
C PHE A 336 10.10 -17.88 21.29
N LEU A 337 9.48 -18.95 20.80
CA LEU A 337 9.34 -20.25 21.48
C LEU A 337 8.60 -20.20 22.85
N GLY A 338 8.05 -19.05 23.23
CA GLY A 338 7.30 -18.83 24.47
C GLY A 338 5.79 -19.06 24.32
N THR A 339 5.10 -19.15 25.46
CA THR A 339 3.63 -19.18 25.51
C THR A 339 3.02 -17.80 25.78
N GLY A 340 3.83 -16.82 26.19
CA GLY A 340 3.41 -15.43 26.36
C GLY A 340 3.26 -14.73 25.01
N ASN A 341 2.35 -13.75 24.97
CA ASN A 341 2.08 -12.93 23.79
C ASN A 341 3.27 -12.01 23.49
N ALA A 342 3.51 -11.72 22.21
CA ALA A 342 4.45 -10.68 21.80
C ALA A 342 3.97 -9.30 22.27
N GLY A 343 4.91 -8.38 22.51
CA GLY A 343 4.61 -7.01 22.90
C GLY A 343 4.14 -6.18 21.71
N ASN A 344 3.40 -5.11 21.99
CA ASN A 344 2.94 -4.19 20.94
C ASN A 344 4.05 -3.22 20.51
N VAL A 345 3.94 -2.69 19.29
CA VAL A 345 4.75 -1.57 18.79
C VAL A 345 3.85 -0.38 18.50
N ASN A 346 4.00 0.71 19.23
CA ASN A 346 3.20 1.93 19.06
C ASN A 346 4.09 3.10 18.63
N ILE A 347 3.77 3.74 17.51
CA ILE A 347 4.51 4.90 16.99
C ILE A 347 3.53 6.06 16.82
N ARG A 348 3.84 7.18 17.48
CA ARG A 348 3.14 8.47 17.32
C ARG A 348 4.13 9.52 16.86
N ALA A 349 3.97 10.06 15.66
CA ALA A 349 4.83 11.12 15.15
C ALA A 349 4.15 12.00 14.12
N ASP A 350 4.66 13.20 13.83
CA ASP A 350 4.14 13.94 12.67
C ASP A 350 4.55 13.24 11.37
N GLU A 351 5.78 12.72 11.28
CA GLU A 351 6.28 12.00 10.12
C GLU A 351 6.91 10.66 10.51
N VAL A 352 6.55 9.60 9.78
CA VAL A 352 7.15 8.27 9.91
C VAL A 352 7.74 7.85 8.55
N GLN A 353 9.04 7.56 8.53
CA GLN A 353 9.77 7.10 7.34
C GLN A 353 10.47 5.76 7.62
N LEU A 354 10.09 4.72 6.89
CA LEU A 354 10.73 3.42 6.94
C LEU A 354 11.32 3.12 5.56
N SER A 355 12.62 2.90 5.48
CA SER A 355 13.29 2.49 4.25
C SER A 355 14.03 1.19 4.46
N GLY A 356 13.74 0.21 3.60
CA GLY A 356 14.58 -0.98 3.48
C GLY A 356 15.84 -0.73 2.65
N GLN A 357 16.53 -1.81 2.33
CA GLN A 357 17.72 -1.81 1.47
C GLN A 357 17.47 -2.50 0.13
N PHE A 358 16.54 -3.47 0.10
CA PHE A 358 16.31 -4.34 -1.05
C PHE A 358 14.81 -4.56 -1.22
N PRO A 359 14.20 -4.00 -2.30
CA PRO A 359 12.82 -4.31 -2.66
C PRO A 359 12.58 -5.82 -2.77
N PHE A 360 11.41 -6.27 -2.35
CA PHE A 360 10.95 -7.67 -2.47
C PHE A 360 11.77 -8.73 -1.71
N LEU A 361 12.79 -8.37 -0.94
CA LEU A 361 13.65 -9.36 -0.27
C LEU A 361 12.83 -10.30 0.64
N VAL A 362 12.04 -9.72 1.56
CA VAL A 362 11.22 -10.48 2.50
C VAL A 362 10.10 -11.20 1.76
N THR A 363 9.45 -10.55 0.79
CA THR A 363 8.42 -11.18 -0.05
C THR A 363 8.95 -12.42 -0.76
N GLY A 364 10.12 -12.33 -1.40
CA GLY A 364 10.77 -13.47 -2.07
C GLY A 364 11.16 -14.59 -1.10
N GLN A 365 11.60 -14.24 0.12
CA GLN A 365 11.88 -15.21 1.18
C GLN A 365 10.62 -15.94 1.66
N LEU A 366 9.51 -15.23 1.82
CA LEU A 366 8.21 -15.80 2.18
C LEU A 366 7.71 -16.75 1.08
N LEU A 367 7.74 -16.32 -0.18
CA LEU A 367 7.30 -17.13 -1.32
C LEU A 367 8.14 -18.41 -1.53
N SER A 368 9.43 -18.36 -1.20
CA SER A 368 10.35 -19.50 -1.32
C SER A 368 10.43 -20.36 -0.07
N GLY A 369 9.74 -19.99 1.02
CA GLY A 369 9.83 -20.68 2.31
C GLY A 369 11.19 -20.57 2.99
N THR A 370 12.00 -19.56 2.65
CA THR A 370 13.35 -19.34 3.18
C THR A 370 13.44 -18.21 4.22
N PHE A 371 12.32 -17.58 4.56
CA PHE A 371 12.27 -16.53 5.57
C PHE A 371 12.79 -17.02 6.93
N ASN A 372 13.79 -16.31 7.47
CA ASN A 372 14.38 -16.61 8.76
C ASN A 372 13.94 -15.55 9.79
N PRO A 373 13.04 -15.88 10.72
CA PRO A 373 12.55 -14.92 11.71
C PRO A 373 13.59 -14.51 12.77
N PHE A 374 14.76 -15.17 12.79
CA PHE A 374 15.89 -14.80 13.65
C PHE A 374 16.91 -13.88 12.96
N ALA A 375 16.70 -13.55 11.67
CA ALA A 375 17.58 -12.69 10.88
C ALA A 375 16.83 -11.47 10.33
N LEU A 376 16.13 -10.76 11.22
CA LEU A 376 15.30 -9.60 10.89
C LEU A 376 16.16 -8.40 10.44
N ASN A 377 15.61 -7.59 9.53
CA ASN A 377 16.20 -6.35 9.04
C ASN A 377 15.11 -5.48 8.41
N ASN A 378 15.32 -4.16 8.33
CA ASN A 378 14.49 -3.26 7.51
C ASN A 378 13.00 -3.26 7.87
N GLY A 379 12.64 -3.22 9.15
CA GLY A 379 11.22 -3.25 9.50
C GLY A 379 10.82 -3.16 10.97
N LEU A 380 9.51 -3.24 11.17
CA LEU A 380 8.82 -3.30 12.45
C LEU A 380 8.25 -4.70 12.64
N TYR A 381 8.60 -5.36 13.73
CA TYR A 381 8.25 -6.76 13.97
C TYR A 381 7.61 -6.97 15.33
N SER A 382 6.44 -7.59 15.33
CA SER A 382 5.84 -8.18 16.54
C SER A 382 5.35 -9.58 16.19
N LEU A 383 6.31 -10.49 15.98
CA LEU A 383 6.04 -11.84 15.48
C LEU A 383 5.71 -12.80 16.62
N SER A 384 4.98 -13.87 16.31
CA SER A 384 4.87 -15.03 17.19
C SER A 384 5.48 -16.28 16.59
N ILE A 385 6.56 -16.77 17.18
CA ILE A 385 7.24 -18.02 16.82
C ILE A 385 7.06 -19.03 17.96
N GLY A 386 5.92 -18.95 18.65
CA GLY A 386 5.55 -19.80 19.78
C GLY A 386 4.05 -20.09 19.76
N SER A 387 3.47 -20.34 20.93
CA SER A 387 2.01 -20.53 21.07
C SER A 387 1.27 -19.27 21.53
N GLY A 388 1.97 -18.25 22.03
CA GLY A 388 1.37 -16.94 22.33
C GLY A 388 0.99 -16.18 21.06
N ALA A 389 0.13 -15.17 21.17
CA ALA A 389 -0.25 -14.33 20.03
C ALA A 389 0.89 -13.36 19.62
N ALA A 390 0.91 -12.97 18.36
CA ALA A 390 1.67 -11.81 17.88
C ALA A 390 1.05 -10.52 18.44
N GLY A 391 1.86 -9.47 18.61
CA GLY A 391 1.45 -8.21 19.21
C GLY A 391 1.03 -7.20 18.16
N GLN A 392 0.20 -6.25 18.54
CA GLN A 392 -0.31 -5.22 17.64
C GLN A 392 0.79 -4.25 17.21
N ILE A 393 0.72 -3.76 15.96
CA ILE A 393 1.50 -2.60 15.50
C ILE A 393 0.54 -1.45 15.20
N SER A 394 0.73 -0.31 15.87
CA SER A 394 -0.06 0.91 15.66
C SER A 394 0.83 2.08 15.26
N ILE A 395 0.47 2.76 14.16
CA ILE A 395 1.13 3.97 13.70
C ILE A 395 0.10 5.08 13.58
N SER A 396 0.28 6.15 14.34
CA SER A 396 -0.47 7.40 14.21
C SER A 396 0.47 8.50 13.74
N ALA A 397 0.19 9.07 12.57
CA ALA A 397 1.02 10.15 12.04
C ALA A 397 0.30 11.15 11.16
N ARG A 398 0.96 12.25 10.81
CA ARG A 398 0.49 13.11 9.70
C ARG A 398 0.88 12.52 8.36
N GLN A 399 2.12 12.04 8.23
CA GLN A 399 2.61 11.39 7.01
C GLN A 399 3.32 10.07 7.31
N LEU A 400 3.10 9.08 6.46
CA LEU A 400 3.77 7.79 6.48
C LEU A 400 4.41 7.49 5.12
N SER A 401 5.69 7.10 5.12
CA SER A 401 6.40 6.62 3.93
C SER A 401 7.05 5.28 4.22
N LEU A 402 6.75 4.27 3.39
CA LEU A 402 7.46 3.00 3.33
C LEU A 402 8.11 2.88 1.96
N ASP A 403 9.39 2.57 1.91
CA ASP A 403 10.14 2.48 0.66
C ASP A 403 11.22 1.39 0.68
N ASN A 404 11.70 1.03 -0.50
CA ASN A 404 12.84 0.13 -0.72
C ASN A 404 12.77 -1.22 0.04
N GLY A 405 11.59 -1.84 0.09
CA GLY A 405 11.38 -3.11 0.78
C GLY A 405 11.27 -3.00 2.30
N ALA A 406 10.76 -1.88 2.83
CA ALA A 406 10.44 -1.74 4.24
C ALA A 406 9.31 -2.70 4.65
N ASN A 407 9.41 -3.26 5.87
CA ASN A 407 8.48 -4.29 6.36
C ASN A 407 7.76 -3.86 7.64
N ILE A 408 6.45 -4.14 7.71
CA ILE A 408 5.66 -4.08 8.95
C ILE A 408 4.97 -5.42 9.12
N MET A 409 5.33 -6.18 10.15
CA MET A 409 4.88 -7.57 10.31
C MET A 409 4.39 -7.87 11.74
N SER A 410 3.14 -8.33 11.83
CA SER A 410 2.50 -8.82 13.06
C SER A 410 1.97 -10.25 12.86
N THR A 411 2.87 -11.14 12.44
CA THR A 411 2.54 -12.48 11.95
C THR A 411 2.80 -13.55 13.00
N ALA A 412 1.89 -14.51 13.14
CA ALA A 412 2.16 -15.77 13.83
C ALA A 412 2.74 -16.80 12.86
N ILE A 413 3.85 -17.43 13.23
CA ILE A 413 4.57 -18.42 12.42
C ILE A 413 4.24 -19.85 12.88
N LEU A 414 3.92 -20.05 14.17
CA LEU A 414 3.48 -21.33 14.72
C LEU A 414 2.00 -21.28 15.11
N SER A 415 1.62 -21.80 16.28
CA SER A 415 0.21 -21.99 16.65
C SER A 415 -0.51 -20.75 17.19
N GLY A 416 0.23 -19.68 17.50
CA GLY A 416 -0.33 -18.40 17.96
C GLY A 416 -1.25 -17.72 16.94
N ALA A 417 -2.03 -16.73 17.40
CA ALA A 417 -2.78 -15.82 16.53
C ALA A 417 -1.90 -14.66 16.04
N GLY A 418 -2.15 -14.17 14.82
CA GLY A 418 -1.56 -12.92 14.31
C GLY A 418 -2.11 -11.71 15.07
N GLY A 419 -1.33 -10.63 15.12
CA GLY A 419 -1.76 -9.36 15.73
C GLY A 419 -2.24 -8.37 14.67
N ASP A 420 -2.96 -7.35 15.12
CA ASP A 420 -3.50 -6.33 14.22
C ASP A 420 -2.43 -5.34 13.78
N ILE A 421 -2.62 -4.76 12.59
CA ILE A 421 -1.87 -3.59 12.12
C ILE A 421 -2.86 -2.44 11.93
N SER A 422 -2.62 -1.29 12.59
CA SER A 422 -3.47 -0.11 12.50
C SER A 422 -2.66 1.12 12.09
N LEU A 423 -3.07 1.73 10.97
CA LEU A 423 -2.49 2.96 10.43
C LEU A 423 -3.53 4.08 10.47
N GLU A 424 -3.31 5.07 11.32
CA GLU A 424 -4.15 6.25 11.49
C GLU A 424 -3.37 7.49 11.04
N ILE A 425 -3.46 7.80 9.74
CA ILE A 425 -2.62 8.81 9.09
C ILE A 425 -3.47 10.02 8.70
N SER A 426 -3.17 11.21 9.22
CA SER A 426 -4.05 12.38 9.05
C SER A 426 -3.87 13.14 7.72
N GLN A 427 -2.89 12.79 6.88
CA GLN A 427 -2.70 13.44 5.58
C GLN A 427 -2.41 12.44 4.44
N LEU A 428 -1.24 11.80 4.43
CA LEU A 428 -0.78 10.98 3.30
C LEU A 428 -0.02 9.75 3.78
N ALA A 429 -0.37 8.58 3.26
CA ALA A 429 0.41 7.35 3.37
C ALA A 429 0.90 6.94 1.98
N ARG A 430 2.22 6.87 1.79
CA ARG A 430 2.86 6.37 0.57
C ARG A 430 3.61 5.09 0.88
N LEU A 431 3.19 3.99 0.25
CA LEU A 431 3.79 2.67 0.37
C LEU A 431 4.40 2.32 -0.99
N ASN A 432 5.70 2.09 -1.05
CA ASN A 432 6.44 2.09 -2.30
C ASN A 432 7.54 1.02 -2.39
N ASN A 433 7.93 0.71 -3.63
CA ASN A 433 9.12 -0.03 -4.04
C ASN A 433 9.32 -1.35 -3.28
N GLY A 434 8.39 -2.28 -3.48
CA GLY A 434 8.45 -3.63 -2.96
C GLY A 434 8.33 -3.75 -1.44
N SER A 435 7.75 -2.74 -0.77
CA SER A 435 7.47 -2.77 0.67
C SER A 435 6.36 -3.78 1.01
N LEU A 436 6.33 -4.22 2.28
CA LEU A 436 5.41 -5.24 2.76
C LEU A 436 4.74 -4.84 4.07
N LEU A 437 3.41 -4.88 4.11
CA LEU A 437 2.62 -4.85 5.33
C LEU A 437 1.90 -6.19 5.44
N LEU A 438 2.16 -6.93 6.52
CA LEU A 438 1.64 -8.28 6.67
C LEU A 438 1.19 -8.54 8.12
N THR A 439 -0.09 -8.84 8.28
CA THR A 439 -0.57 -9.65 9.40
C THR A 439 -0.91 -11.04 8.86
N GLY A 440 -0.72 -12.09 9.65
CA GLY A 440 -0.84 -13.44 9.11
C GLY A 440 -0.67 -14.52 10.16
N THR A 441 -0.92 -15.75 9.75
CA THR A 441 -0.75 -16.94 10.59
C THR A 441 -0.28 -18.11 9.76
N VAL A 442 0.85 -18.75 10.07
CA VAL A 442 1.31 -19.94 9.34
C VAL A 442 0.81 -21.23 10.00
N GLY A 443 0.22 -21.16 11.20
CA GLY A 443 -0.31 -22.31 11.95
C GLY A 443 -1.83 -22.29 12.19
N SER A 444 -2.25 -22.64 13.40
CA SER A 444 -3.67 -22.86 13.74
C SER A 444 -4.43 -21.64 14.26
N GLY A 445 -3.73 -20.63 14.81
CA GLY A 445 -4.36 -19.38 15.24
C GLY A 445 -4.79 -18.54 14.05
N ASN A 446 -5.77 -17.65 14.20
CA ASN A 446 -6.22 -16.77 13.12
C ASN A 446 -5.24 -15.60 12.92
N ALA A 447 -5.17 -15.03 11.72
CA ALA A 447 -4.46 -13.77 11.47
C ALA A 447 -5.23 -12.60 12.09
N GLY A 448 -4.51 -11.51 12.39
CA GLY A 448 -5.11 -10.25 12.84
C GLY A 448 -5.65 -9.45 11.66
N ASP A 449 -6.36 -8.37 11.96
CA ASP A 449 -6.92 -7.45 10.96
C ASP A 449 -5.91 -6.35 10.61
N LEU A 450 -6.01 -5.83 9.38
CA LEU A 450 -5.25 -4.68 8.90
C LEU A 450 -6.21 -3.51 8.66
N ASN A 451 -6.03 -2.43 9.40
CA ASN A 451 -6.90 -1.26 9.37
C ASN A 451 -6.10 -0.02 8.93
N ILE A 452 -6.50 0.60 7.81
CA ILE A 452 -5.88 1.82 7.28
C ILE A 452 -6.94 2.92 7.21
N ARG A 453 -6.68 4.04 7.89
CA ARG A 453 -7.46 5.27 7.77
C ARG A 453 -6.55 6.42 7.39
N VAL A 454 -6.79 7.01 6.22
CA VAL A 454 -5.95 8.09 5.69
C VAL A 454 -6.69 8.90 4.62
N PRO A 455 -6.55 10.24 4.53
CA PRO A 455 -7.15 10.98 3.42
C PRO A 455 -6.65 10.53 2.04
N GLU A 456 -5.34 10.37 1.88
CA GLU A 456 -4.73 9.89 0.63
C GLU A 456 -3.82 8.67 0.87
N LEU A 457 -4.10 7.58 0.16
CA LEU A 457 -3.30 6.35 0.15
C LEU A 457 -2.71 6.10 -1.24
N GLN A 458 -1.39 5.99 -1.31
CA GLN A 458 -0.64 5.66 -2.53
C GLN A 458 0.12 4.36 -2.33
N VAL A 459 -0.13 3.36 -3.18
CA VAL A 459 0.51 2.04 -3.14
C VAL A 459 1.17 1.75 -4.48
N PHE A 460 2.49 1.86 -4.52
CA PHE A 460 3.25 1.87 -5.76
C PHE A 460 4.35 0.82 -5.82
N ASN A 461 4.77 0.52 -7.05
CA ASN A 461 6.03 -0.17 -7.34
C ASN A 461 6.16 -1.54 -6.65
N GLY A 462 5.10 -2.36 -6.76
CA GLY A 462 5.10 -3.76 -6.31
C GLY A 462 4.94 -3.93 -4.79
N THR A 463 4.35 -2.94 -4.13
CA THR A 463 4.08 -2.99 -2.69
C THR A 463 2.89 -3.92 -2.40
N SER A 464 3.00 -4.71 -1.33
CA SER A 464 1.96 -5.66 -0.89
C SER A 464 1.44 -5.32 0.51
N VAL A 465 0.11 -5.28 0.64
CA VAL A 465 -0.60 -5.14 1.92
C VAL A 465 -1.48 -6.38 2.10
N SER A 466 -1.20 -7.19 3.12
CA SER A 466 -1.72 -8.56 3.19
C SER A 466 -2.12 -9.05 4.59
N THR A 467 -3.11 -9.96 4.64
CA THR A 467 -3.62 -10.62 5.87
C THR A 467 -3.55 -12.17 5.81
N THR A 468 -2.63 -12.72 5.00
CA THR A 468 -2.62 -14.12 4.54
C THR A 468 -2.35 -15.18 5.63
N PRO A 469 -3.13 -16.28 5.70
CA PRO A 469 -2.73 -17.50 6.40
C PRO A 469 -1.77 -18.37 5.55
N GLY A 470 -0.82 -19.03 6.20
CA GLY A 470 0.20 -19.86 5.60
C GLY A 470 -0.29 -21.25 5.17
N ASP A 471 0.54 -21.90 4.37
CA ASP A 471 0.25 -23.10 3.59
C ASP A 471 0.74 -24.40 4.25
N THR A 472 1.14 -24.37 5.53
CA THR A 472 1.72 -25.55 6.16
C THR A 472 0.68 -26.67 6.32
N PRO A 473 1.06 -27.95 6.06
CA PRO A 473 0.14 -29.08 6.24
C PRO A 473 -0.42 -29.14 7.67
N GLY A 474 -1.72 -28.91 7.80
CA GLY A 474 -2.43 -28.89 9.09
C GLY A 474 -2.76 -27.49 9.62
N SER A 475 -2.37 -26.41 8.92
CA SER A 475 -2.82 -25.05 9.25
C SER A 475 -4.35 -24.93 9.07
N THR A 476 -5.01 -24.38 10.08
CA THR A 476 -6.47 -24.13 10.09
C THR A 476 -6.81 -22.68 10.42
N GLY A 477 -5.81 -21.83 10.66
CA GLY A 477 -6.01 -20.42 10.97
C GLY A 477 -6.70 -19.69 9.83
N ARG A 478 -7.71 -18.88 10.16
CA ARG A 478 -8.40 -18.00 9.19
C ARG A 478 -7.58 -16.74 8.93
N GLY A 479 -7.67 -16.20 7.71
CA GLY A 479 -7.15 -14.88 7.38
C GLY A 479 -7.93 -13.77 8.07
N GLY A 480 -7.26 -12.64 8.31
CA GLY A 480 -7.88 -11.45 8.88
C GLY A 480 -8.47 -10.55 7.80
N ASN A 481 -9.28 -9.57 8.20
CA ASN A 481 -9.88 -8.61 7.30
C ASN A 481 -8.90 -7.47 6.97
N LEU A 482 -9.02 -6.93 5.76
CA LEU A 482 -8.33 -5.71 5.34
C LEU A 482 -9.35 -4.59 5.17
N ASN A 483 -9.31 -3.59 6.05
CA ASN A 483 -10.22 -2.45 6.04
C ASN A 483 -9.47 -1.17 5.68
N VAL A 484 -9.84 -0.54 4.57
CA VAL A 484 -9.21 0.69 4.07
C VAL A 484 -10.26 1.79 3.92
N VAL A 485 -10.03 2.91 4.60
CA VAL A 485 -10.88 4.10 4.53
C VAL A 485 -10.03 5.30 4.12
N ALA A 486 -10.36 5.89 2.97
CA ALA A 486 -9.69 7.07 2.48
C ALA A 486 -10.58 8.02 1.68
N ASP A 487 -10.09 9.20 1.32
CA ASP A 487 -10.72 10.02 0.28
C ASP A 487 -10.20 9.55 -1.09
N ARG A 488 -8.90 9.37 -1.25
CA ARG A 488 -8.28 8.89 -2.50
C ARG A 488 -7.38 7.70 -2.25
N ILE A 489 -7.58 6.64 -3.01
CA ILE A 489 -6.73 5.45 -3.03
C ILE A 489 -6.20 5.26 -4.45
N GLU A 490 -4.88 5.15 -4.58
CA GLU A 490 -4.23 4.92 -5.86
C GLU A 490 -3.23 3.76 -5.77
N LEU A 491 -3.43 2.75 -6.61
CA LEU A 491 -2.57 1.57 -6.71
C LEU A 491 -2.02 1.49 -8.13
N ARG A 492 -0.71 1.65 -8.34
CA ARG A 492 -0.09 1.67 -9.68
C ARG A 492 1.37 1.22 -9.72
N GLY A 493 1.90 1.09 -10.93
CA GLY A 493 3.33 1.11 -11.22
C GLY A 493 4.04 -0.20 -10.91
N LEU A 494 3.47 -1.37 -11.22
CA LEU A 494 4.20 -2.63 -11.00
C LEU A 494 5.49 -2.67 -11.85
N PRO A 495 6.69 -2.85 -11.24
CA PRO A 495 7.93 -2.97 -12.00
C PRO A 495 7.95 -4.26 -12.82
N VAL A 496 8.65 -4.25 -13.95
CA VAL A 496 8.94 -5.47 -14.73
C VAL A 496 9.64 -6.50 -13.84
N ASP A 497 9.28 -7.77 -14.01
CA ASP A 497 9.84 -8.90 -13.26
C ASP A 497 9.54 -8.89 -11.75
N ALA A 498 8.63 -8.03 -11.29
CA ALA A 498 8.15 -8.09 -9.91
C ALA A 498 7.64 -9.52 -9.59
N PRO A 499 7.98 -10.08 -8.41
CA PRO A 499 7.62 -11.46 -8.07
C PRO A 499 6.13 -11.60 -7.70
N VAL A 500 5.47 -10.50 -7.34
CA VAL A 500 4.07 -10.44 -6.92
C VAL A 500 3.39 -9.20 -7.51
N PRO A 501 2.07 -9.22 -7.70
CA PRO A 501 1.32 -8.02 -8.07
C PRO A 501 1.33 -6.97 -6.95
N ASN A 502 1.10 -5.71 -7.33
CA ASN A 502 0.95 -4.59 -6.39
C ASN A 502 -0.48 -4.59 -5.81
N GLY A 503 -0.64 -4.33 -4.52
CA GLY A 503 -1.95 -4.00 -3.95
C GLY A 503 -2.37 -4.73 -2.67
N PHE A 504 -3.65 -5.06 -2.59
CA PHE A 504 -4.36 -5.46 -1.37
C PHE A 504 -4.78 -6.93 -1.43
N PHE A 505 -4.40 -7.72 -0.41
CA PHE A 505 -4.53 -9.17 -0.45
C PHE A 505 -5.05 -9.76 0.87
N THR A 506 -6.20 -10.45 0.84
CA THR A 506 -6.67 -11.28 1.96
C THR A 506 -6.56 -12.77 1.67
N THR A 507 -5.65 -13.15 0.77
CA THR A 507 -5.55 -14.49 0.16
C THR A 507 -5.28 -15.59 1.18
N THR A 508 -5.90 -16.78 1.04
CA THR A 508 -5.58 -17.98 1.83
C THR A 508 -4.84 -19.04 1.02
N LEU A 509 -3.74 -19.56 1.59
CA LEU A 509 -2.95 -20.65 1.00
C LEU A 509 -3.20 -22.01 1.68
N GLY A 510 -3.95 -22.02 2.80
CA GLY A 510 -4.15 -23.18 3.68
C GLY A 510 -5.60 -23.71 3.70
N ARG A 511 -5.98 -24.38 4.80
CA ARG A 511 -7.37 -24.86 4.99
C ARG A 511 -8.30 -23.82 5.62
N GLY A 512 -7.76 -22.80 6.27
CA GLY A 512 -8.55 -21.73 6.85
C GLY A 512 -9.10 -20.79 5.79
N ASP A 513 -10.29 -20.25 6.03
CA ASP A 513 -10.93 -19.29 5.14
C ASP A 513 -10.16 -17.96 5.14
N ALA A 514 -10.15 -17.28 3.99
CA ALA A 514 -9.65 -15.90 3.86
C ALA A 514 -10.58 -14.90 4.57
N GLY A 515 -10.02 -13.76 4.97
CA GLY A 515 -10.80 -12.63 5.47
C GLY A 515 -11.35 -11.75 4.35
N ASP A 516 -12.24 -10.82 4.71
CA ASP A 516 -12.87 -9.89 3.77
C ASP A 516 -11.98 -8.67 3.49
N LEU A 517 -12.10 -8.13 2.27
CA LEU A 517 -11.44 -6.90 1.84
C LEU A 517 -12.50 -5.79 1.71
N ASN A 518 -12.42 -4.78 2.57
CA ASN A 518 -13.39 -3.68 2.64
C ASN A 518 -12.70 -2.35 2.32
N VAL A 519 -13.15 -1.69 1.25
CA VAL A 519 -12.57 -0.42 0.77
C VAL A 519 -13.67 0.64 0.71
N LYS A 520 -13.44 1.75 1.41
CA LYS A 520 -14.27 2.96 1.36
C LYS A 520 -13.42 4.13 0.88
N ALA A 521 -13.76 4.70 -0.26
CA ALA A 521 -13.05 5.82 -0.88
C ALA A 521 -14.02 6.92 -1.34
N ARG A 522 -13.53 8.12 -1.65
CA ARG A 522 -14.20 8.97 -2.66
C ARG A 522 -13.77 8.50 -4.05
N GLU A 523 -12.48 8.26 -4.23
CA GLU A 523 -11.88 7.90 -5.51
C GLU A 523 -10.96 6.69 -5.34
N LEU A 524 -11.25 5.60 -6.03
CA LEU A 524 -10.43 4.40 -6.10
C LEU A 524 -9.88 4.25 -7.51
N ILE A 525 -8.54 4.23 -7.63
CA ILE A 525 -7.85 3.98 -8.88
C ILE A 525 -6.91 2.79 -8.72
N VAL A 526 -7.09 1.78 -9.59
CA VAL A 526 -6.26 0.58 -9.64
C VAL A 526 -5.73 0.46 -11.07
N ALA A 527 -4.43 0.58 -11.27
CA ALA A 527 -3.83 0.48 -12.59
C ALA A 527 -2.50 -0.29 -12.63
N ASP A 528 -2.04 -0.56 -13.85
CA ASP A 528 -0.68 -0.99 -14.16
C ASP A 528 -0.25 -2.27 -13.42
N GLY A 529 -1.11 -3.30 -13.46
CA GLY A 529 -0.85 -4.61 -12.82
C GLY A 529 -1.15 -4.65 -11.33
N SER A 530 -1.97 -3.72 -10.82
CA SER A 530 -2.38 -3.68 -9.41
C SER A 530 -3.68 -4.44 -9.15
N GLN A 531 -3.85 -4.97 -7.94
CA GLN A 531 -4.96 -5.86 -7.61
C GLN A 531 -5.54 -5.60 -6.22
N LEU A 532 -6.86 -5.73 -6.11
CA LEU A 532 -7.57 -6.00 -4.86
C LEU A 532 -8.04 -7.45 -4.94
N SER A 533 -7.46 -8.32 -4.13
CA SER A 533 -7.63 -9.76 -4.31
C SER A 533 -7.92 -10.48 -2.99
N SER A 534 -9.04 -11.19 -2.98
CA SER A 534 -9.41 -12.17 -1.97
C SER A 534 -9.41 -13.53 -2.64
N ALA A 535 -8.24 -14.16 -2.72
CA ALA A 535 -8.09 -15.45 -3.40
C ALA A 535 -7.95 -16.62 -2.42
N SER A 536 -8.30 -17.83 -2.87
CA SER A 536 -7.98 -19.08 -2.17
C SER A 536 -7.25 -20.04 -3.10
N THR A 537 -6.04 -20.46 -2.72
CA THR A 537 -5.29 -21.50 -3.44
C THR A 537 -5.28 -22.83 -2.68
N GLY A 538 -5.69 -22.81 -1.40
CA GLY A 538 -5.85 -23.95 -0.52
C GLY A 538 -7.31 -24.43 -0.38
N ALA A 539 -7.58 -25.26 0.63
CA ALA A 539 -8.91 -25.83 0.84
C ALA A 539 -9.95 -24.85 1.42
N GLY A 540 -9.49 -23.72 2.00
CA GLY A 540 -10.36 -22.68 2.56
C GLY A 540 -11.17 -21.93 1.49
N ARG A 541 -12.23 -21.22 1.92
CA ARG A 541 -13.00 -20.31 1.07
C ARG A 541 -12.30 -18.96 0.95
N SER A 542 -12.45 -18.29 -0.19
CA SER A 542 -12.06 -16.87 -0.30
C SER A 542 -13.07 -15.98 0.43
N GLY A 543 -12.62 -14.85 1.00
CA GLY A 543 -13.50 -13.83 1.55
C GLY A 543 -14.14 -12.95 0.48
N ASN A 544 -15.00 -12.04 0.90
CA ASN A 544 -15.70 -11.09 0.03
C ASN A 544 -14.86 -9.83 -0.24
N ILE A 545 -15.14 -9.16 -1.35
CA ILE A 545 -14.61 -7.82 -1.66
C ILE A 545 -15.76 -6.83 -1.66
N ASN A 546 -15.70 -5.82 -0.78
CA ASN A 546 -16.68 -4.75 -0.69
C ASN A 546 -16.03 -3.41 -1.01
N VAL A 547 -16.46 -2.75 -2.07
CA VAL A 547 -15.98 -1.42 -2.48
C VAL A 547 -17.14 -0.42 -2.43
N ALA A 548 -16.94 0.67 -1.70
CA ALA A 548 -17.84 1.82 -1.68
C ALA A 548 -17.05 3.07 -2.06
N ALA A 549 -17.30 3.64 -3.24
CA ALA A 549 -16.59 4.83 -3.71
C ALA A 549 -17.45 5.74 -4.59
N ASP A 550 -17.14 7.02 -4.73
CA ASP A 550 -17.83 7.83 -5.75
C ASP A 550 -17.42 7.38 -7.16
N THR A 551 -16.12 7.17 -7.36
CA THR A 551 -15.56 6.71 -8.63
C THR A 551 -14.64 5.52 -8.42
N VAL A 552 -14.82 4.49 -9.23
CA VAL A 552 -13.92 3.34 -9.36
C VAL A 552 -13.36 3.31 -10.77
N GLU A 553 -12.04 3.45 -10.91
CA GLU A 553 -11.33 3.33 -12.19
C GLU A 553 -10.33 2.17 -12.14
N LEU A 554 -10.51 1.20 -13.03
CA LEU A 554 -9.61 0.07 -13.22
C LEU A 554 -9.02 0.15 -14.64
N SER A 555 -7.70 0.16 -14.78
CA SER A 555 -7.07 0.32 -16.10
C SER A 555 -5.75 -0.42 -16.29
N GLY A 556 -5.56 -1.03 -17.45
CA GLY A 556 -4.27 -1.56 -17.88
C GLY A 556 -3.94 -2.95 -17.34
N ILE A 557 -2.68 -3.35 -17.52
CA ILE A 557 -2.05 -4.58 -17.04
C ILE A 557 -0.61 -4.26 -16.62
N SER A 558 0.13 -5.23 -16.07
CA SER A 558 1.55 -5.01 -15.81
C SER A 558 2.34 -4.80 -17.10
N PRO A 559 3.43 -4.00 -17.08
CA PRO A 559 4.22 -3.71 -18.29
C PRO A 559 4.81 -4.94 -19.00
N ASP A 560 5.03 -6.03 -18.26
CA ASP A 560 5.53 -7.31 -18.76
C ASP A 560 4.42 -8.32 -19.12
N GLY A 561 3.15 -7.93 -19.02
CA GLY A 561 2.00 -8.77 -19.36
C GLY A 561 1.80 -9.97 -18.44
N ARG A 562 2.48 -10.03 -17.29
CA ARG A 562 2.42 -11.15 -16.33
C ARG A 562 1.29 -11.03 -15.30
N TYR A 563 0.76 -9.82 -15.08
CA TYR A 563 -0.30 -9.57 -14.12
C TYR A 563 -1.41 -8.74 -14.72
N THR A 564 -2.65 -9.21 -14.54
CA THR A 564 -3.85 -8.42 -14.82
C THR A 564 -4.08 -7.38 -13.72
N ASN A 565 -4.90 -6.37 -14.04
CA ASN A 565 -5.34 -5.36 -13.10
C ASN A 565 -6.81 -5.58 -12.73
N GLY A 566 -7.19 -5.42 -11.47
CA GLY A 566 -8.61 -5.58 -11.13
C GLY A 566 -8.99 -5.92 -9.69
N LEU A 567 -10.27 -6.30 -9.56
CA LEU A 567 -10.85 -6.89 -8.35
C LEU A 567 -11.05 -8.39 -8.56
N PHE A 568 -10.50 -9.22 -7.67
CA PHE A 568 -10.51 -10.67 -7.83
C PHE A 568 -10.94 -11.39 -6.56
N ALA A 569 -12.12 -12.02 -6.59
CA ALA A 569 -12.53 -12.99 -5.56
C ALA A 569 -12.51 -14.38 -6.19
N SER A 570 -11.39 -15.11 -6.02
CA SER A 570 -11.14 -16.33 -6.80
C SER A 570 -10.71 -17.52 -5.96
N THR A 571 -10.98 -18.73 -6.43
CA THR A 571 -10.57 -19.98 -5.75
C THR A 571 -10.04 -21.01 -6.73
N GLY A 572 -8.95 -21.70 -6.38
CA GLY A 572 -8.45 -22.85 -7.14
C GLY A 572 -7.92 -22.55 -8.54
N LEU A 573 -7.66 -21.28 -8.86
CA LEU A 573 -7.11 -20.84 -10.16
C LEU A 573 -5.60 -21.12 -10.26
N LEU A 574 -4.94 -21.26 -9.10
CA LEU A 574 -3.56 -21.72 -8.92
C LEU A 574 -3.59 -22.80 -7.82
N THR A 575 -3.15 -24.01 -8.12
CA THR A 575 -3.16 -25.13 -7.16
C THR A 575 -1.80 -25.29 -6.50
N VAL A 576 -1.76 -25.33 -5.16
CA VAL A 576 -0.55 -25.71 -4.42
C VAL A 576 -0.37 -27.24 -4.52
N PRO A 577 0.81 -27.75 -4.93
CA PRO A 577 1.07 -29.19 -4.99
C PRO A 577 0.74 -29.88 -3.66
N GLY A 578 -0.12 -30.91 -3.70
CA GLY A 578 -0.54 -31.67 -2.52
C GLY A 578 -1.79 -31.13 -1.80
N GLN A 579 -2.31 -29.96 -2.19
CA GLN A 579 -3.61 -29.46 -1.76
C GLN A 579 -4.58 -29.42 -2.95
N ARG A 580 -5.86 -29.69 -2.69
CA ARG A 580 -6.93 -29.44 -3.66
C ARG A 580 -7.76 -28.28 -3.15
N ALA A 581 -7.87 -27.21 -3.93
CA ALA A 581 -8.79 -26.14 -3.61
C ALA A 581 -10.22 -26.69 -3.62
N MET A 582 -10.92 -26.57 -2.49
CA MET A 582 -12.29 -27.07 -2.29
C MET A 582 -13.25 -25.97 -1.83
N GLY A 583 -12.77 -24.81 -1.40
CA GLY A 583 -13.62 -23.67 -1.04
C GLY A 583 -14.22 -22.99 -2.28
N GLY A 584 -15.44 -22.45 -2.14
CA GLY A 584 -16.07 -21.59 -3.15
C GLY A 584 -15.46 -20.19 -3.18
N ALA A 585 -15.72 -19.46 -4.26
CA ALA A 585 -15.33 -18.05 -4.36
C ALA A 585 -16.25 -17.16 -3.51
N GLY A 586 -15.73 -16.03 -3.05
CA GLY A 586 -16.47 -14.99 -2.32
C GLY A 586 -17.20 -14.06 -3.29
N ASP A 587 -18.08 -13.23 -2.74
CA ASP A 587 -18.81 -12.23 -3.52
C ASP A 587 -17.97 -10.96 -3.72
N ILE A 588 -18.23 -10.25 -4.82
CA ILE A 588 -17.73 -8.88 -5.03
C ILE A 588 -18.94 -7.94 -5.05
N THR A 589 -18.93 -6.91 -4.21
CA THR A 589 -19.93 -5.84 -4.24
C THR A 589 -19.26 -4.49 -4.45
N VAL A 590 -19.65 -3.78 -5.51
CA VAL A 590 -19.20 -2.41 -5.81
C VAL A 590 -20.38 -1.46 -5.77
N ASN A 591 -20.37 -0.52 -4.83
CA ASN A 591 -21.33 0.58 -4.75
C ASN A 591 -20.63 1.88 -5.14
N ALA A 592 -21.07 2.51 -6.23
CA ALA A 592 -20.46 3.75 -6.69
C ALA A 592 -21.41 4.74 -7.37
N ARG A 593 -20.90 5.91 -7.76
CA ARG A 593 -21.57 6.76 -8.75
C ARG A 593 -21.17 6.33 -10.15
N ARG A 594 -19.88 6.15 -10.38
CA ARG A 594 -19.32 5.75 -11.68
C ARG A 594 -18.30 4.63 -11.54
N VAL A 595 -18.43 3.61 -12.38
CA VAL A 595 -17.43 2.52 -12.52
C VAL A 595 -16.90 2.53 -13.95
N LEU A 596 -15.58 2.57 -14.10
CA LEU A 596 -14.88 2.49 -15.38
C LEU A 596 -13.88 1.34 -15.34
N VAL A 597 -14.03 0.39 -16.24
CA VAL A 597 -13.11 -0.74 -16.44
C VAL A 597 -12.56 -0.65 -17.85
N LYS A 598 -11.25 -0.44 -18.01
CA LYS A 598 -10.65 -0.24 -19.33
C LYS A 598 -9.30 -0.89 -19.54
N ASP A 599 -8.88 -0.96 -20.80
CA ASP A 599 -7.53 -1.33 -21.23
C ASP A 599 -7.07 -2.69 -20.67
N GLY A 600 -7.96 -3.69 -20.69
CA GLY A 600 -7.71 -5.06 -20.21
C GLY A 600 -7.92 -5.30 -18.71
N ALA A 601 -8.33 -4.28 -17.94
CA ALA A 601 -8.66 -4.44 -16.51
C ALA A 601 -9.94 -5.27 -16.28
N GLN A 602 -10.06 -5.88 -15.09
CA GLN A 602 -11.12 -6.88 -14.81
C GLN A 602 -11.77 -6.72 -13.43
N ILE A 603 -13.05 -7.11 -13.33
CA ILE A 603 -13.73 -7.43 -12.07
C ILE A 603 -14.21 -8.87 -12.20
N SER A 604 -13.63 -9.80 -11.43
CA SER A 604 -13.80 -11.22 -11.68
C SER A 604 -14.07 -12.01 -10.40
N VAL A 605 -15.15 -12.81 -10.44
CA VAL A 605 -15.42 -13.89 -9.49
C VAL A 605 -15.17 -15.23 -10.19
N ALA A 606 -14.07 -15.91 -9.85
CA ALA A 606 -13.59 -17.05 -10.63
C ALA A 606 -13.36 -18.31 -9.79
N THR A 607 -13.76 -19.47 -10.29
CA THR A 607 -13.42 -20.76 -9.68
C THR A 607 -12.66 -21.68 -10.65
N GLY A 608 -11.57 -22.28 -10.16
CA GLY A 608 -10.81 -23.32 -10.85
C GLY A 608 -11.08 -24.72 -10.33
N ASN A 609 -12.03 -24.89 -9.40
CA ASN A 609 -12.34 -26.14 -8.72
C ASN A 609 -13.82 -26.53 -8.85
N ALA A 610 -14.22 -27.65 -8.24
CA ALA A 610 -15.58 -28.17 -8.32
C ALA A 610 -16.63 -27.35 -7.54
N SER A 611 -16.24 -26.28 -6.86
CA SER A 611 -17.13 -25.42 -6.07
C SER A 611 -17.69 -24.26 -6.88
N SER A 612 -18.81 -23.71 -6.39
CA SER A 612 -19.50 -22.61 -7.06
C SER A 612 -18.77 -21.27 -6.93
N GLY A 613 -18.88 -20.45 -7.99
CA GLY A 613 -18.50 -19.04 -7.97
C GLY A 613 -19.40 -18.19 -7.09
N GLY A 614 -18.85 -17.09 -6.56
CA GLY A 614 -19.60 -16.06 -5.85
C GLY A 614 -20.39 -15.16 -6.80
N THR A 615 -21.21 -14.28 -6.25
CA THR A 615 -21.96 -13.28 -7.02
C THR A 615 -21.19 -11.97 -7.11
N LEU A 616 -21.15 -11.39 -8.31
CA LEU A 616 -20.62 -10.06 -8.57
C LEU A 616 -21.79 -9.07 -8.68
N ARG A 617 -21.84 -8.08 -7.78
CA ARG A 617 -22.86 -7.02 -7.76
C ARG A 617 -22.24 -5.65 -7.97
N ILE A 618 -22.75 -4.89 -8.93
CA ILE A 618 -22.39 -3.49 -9.13
C ILE A 618 -23.64 -2.63 -9.06
N ASN A 619 -23.69 -1.72 -8.09
CA ASN A 619 -24.71 -0.68 -8.01
C ASN A 619 -24.03 0.68 -8.27
N ALA A 620 -24.24 1.25 -9.45
CA ALA A 620 -23.65 2.54 -9.83
C ALA A 620 -24.73 3.57 -10.17
N SER A 621 -24.89 4.64 -9.37
CA SER A 621 -26.03 5.56 -9.56
C SER A 621 -26.04 6.31 -10.91
N GLU A 622 -24.88 6.53 -11.53
CA GLU A 622 -24.77 7.25 -12.80
C GLU A 622 -24.42 6.31 -13.96
N SER A 623 -23.28 5.61 -13.90
CA SER A 623 -22.84 4.78 -15.03
C SER A 623 -21.90 3.64 -14.67
N VAL A 624 -21.96 2.57 -15.45
CA VAL A 624 -20.93 1.54 -15.57
C VAL A 624 -20.45 1.50 -17.02
N GLU A 625 -19.16 1.70 -17.25
CA GLU A 625 -18.52 1.63 -18.57
C GLU A 625 -17.40 0.60 -18.58
N VAL A 626 -17.44 -0.33 -19.53
CA VAL A 626 -16.38 -1.31 -19.81
C VAL A 626 -15.89 -1.08 -21.24
N ARG A 627 -14.59 -0.86 -21.42
CA ARG A 627 -14.04 -0.60 -22.76
C ARG A 627 -12.63 -1.10 -23.02
N GLY A 628 -12.38 -1.54 -24.25
CA GLY A 628 -11.03 -1.83 -24.72
C GLY A 628 -10.53 -3.22 -24.35
N VAL A 629 -9.31 -3.49 -24.81
CA VAL A 629 -8.57 -4.73 -24.63
C VAL A 629 -7.13 -4.40 -24.23
N ALA A 630 -6.42 -5.36 -23.64
CA ALA A 630 -4.97 -5.31 -23.50
C ALA A 630 -4.31 -6.32 -24.44
N THR A 631 -3.12 -5.98 -24.92
CA THR A 631 -2.29 -6.82 -25.79
C THR A 631 -0.95 -7.12 -25.14
N GLY A 632 -0.26 -8.17 -25.57
CA GLY A 632 1.07 -8.53 -25.06
C GLY A 632 1.02 -9.25 -23.71
N VAL A 633 -0.11 -9.87 -23.36
CA VAL A 633 -0.23 -10.70 -22.16
C VAL A 633 0.45 -12.06 -22.34
N THR A 634 0.90 -12.61 -21.22
CA THR A 634 1.47 -13.96 -21.19
C THR A 634 0.38 -15.05 -21.25
N PRO A 635 0.69 -16.26 -21.75
CA PRO A 635 -0.27 -17.36 -21.79
C PRO A 635 -0.83 -17.78 -20.43
N ASP A 636 -0.08 -17.55 -19.34
CA ASP A 636 -0.56 -17.81 -17.99
C ASP A 636 -1.68 -16.85 -17.57
N VAL A 637 -1.61 -15.59 -18.00
CA VAL A 637 -2.68 -14.59 -17.81
C VAL A 637 -3.90 -14.91 -18.68
N GLU A 638 -3.70 -15.25 -19.94
CA GLU A 638 -4.80 -15.64 -20.84
C GLU A 638 -5.57 -16.85 -20.31
N ARG A 639 -4.85 -17.82 -19.71
CA ARG A 639 -5.46 -19.02 -19.13
C ARG A 639 -6.41 -18.71 -17.99
N VAL A 640 -6.40 -17.51 -17.41
CA VAL A 640 -7.27 -17.13 -16.27
C VAL A 640 -8.29 -16.03 -16.60
N SER A 641 -8.25 -15.45 -17.80
CA SER A 641 -9.14 -14.40 -18.30
C SER A 641 -10.21 -14.92 -19.28
N PHE A 642 -11.22 -14.11 -19.62
CA PHE A 642 -11.89 -14.19 -20.93
C PHE A 642 -10.88 -13.84 -22.04
N GLY A 643 -10.77 -14.66 -23.08
CA GLY A 643 -9.75 -14.51 -24.11
C GLY A 643 -9.48 -15.80 -24.86
N VAL A 644 -8.78 -15.71 -25.98
CA VAL A 644 -8.32 -16.87 -26.75
C VAL A 644 -6.88 -17.15 -26.32
N ILE A 645 -6.63 -18.32 -25.75
CA ILE A 645 -5.27 -18.69 -25.33
C ILE A 645 -4.36 -18.69 -26.57
N GLY A 646 -3.31 -17.88 -26.53
CA GLY A 646 -2.24 -17.81 -27.52
C GLY A 646 -2.29 -16.62 -28.49
N ASP A 647 -3.24 -15.70 -28.37
CA ASP A 647 -3.32 -14.51 -29.24
C ASP A 647 -2.67 -13.25 -28.65
N GLY A 648 -2.31 -13.29 -27.37
CA GLY A 648 -1.73 -12.21 -26.60
C GLY A 648 -2.74 -11.14 -26.19
N ILE A 649 -4.06 -11.40 -26.24
CA ILE A 649 -5.11 -10.38 -26.06
C ILE A 649 -6.10 -10.79 -24.96
N ILE A 650 -6.40 -9.84 -24.06
CA ILE A 650 -7.51 -9.98 -23.10
C ILE A 650 -8.44 -8.76 -23.16
N PRO A 651 -9.76 -8.95 -23.09
CA PRO A 651 -10.70 -7.84 -23.00
C PRO A 651 -10.72 -7.25 -21.60
N SER A 652 -11.11 -5.98 -21.51
CA SER A 652 -11.66 -5.48 -20.26
C SER A 652 -12.94 -6.21 -19.93
N ALA A 653 -13.07 -6.66 -18.68
CA ALA A 653 -14.14 -7.58 -18.32
C ALA A 653 -14.80 -7.32 -16.96
N ILE A 654 -16.10 -7.58 -16.91
CA ILE A 654 -16.84 -7.82 -15.66
C ILE A 654 -17.40 -9.23 -15.79
N GLU A 655 -16.89 -10.15 -14.96
CA GLU A 655 -17.09 -11.56 -15.23
C GLU A 655 -17.28 -12.45 -14.00
N SER A 656 -18.02 -13.54 -14.24
CA SER A 656 -18.06 -14.70 -13.36
C SER A 656 -17.70 -15.94 -14.18
N ASN A 657 -16.67 -16.69 -13.79
CA ASN A 657 -16.26 -17.85 -14.57
C ASN A 657 -15.89 -19.09 -13.73
N THR A 658 -16.12 -20.26 -14.31
CA THR A 658 -15.67 -21.56 -13.78
C THR A 658 -14.85 -22.31 -14.83
N ARG A 659 -13.69 -22.83 -14.40
CA ARG A 659 -12.78 -23.63 -15.24
C ARG A 659 -12.84 -25.13 -14.94
N SER A 660 -13.75 -25.55 -14.06
CA SER A 660 -13.90 -26.95 -13.64
C SER A 660 -15.38 -27.36 -13.64
N THR A 661 -15.72 -28.45 -12.95
CA THR A 661 -17.07 -29.00 -12.88
C THR A 661 -18.03 -28.19 -11.99
N GLY A 662 -17.53 -27.19 -11.25
CA GLY A 662 -18.35 -26.29 -10.43
C GLY A 662 -19.11 -25.27 -11.28
N SER A 663 -20.21 -24.71 -10.76
CA SER A 663 -21.00 -23.69 -11.48
C SER A 663 -20.36 -22.30 -11.36
N ALA A 664 -20.44 -21.50 -12.43
CA ALA A 664 -20.15 -20.08 -12.33
C ALA A 664 -21.20 -19.40 -11.44
N GLY A 665 -20.83 -18.29 -10.78
CA GLY A 665 -21.78 -17.45 -10.05
C GLY A 665 -22.50 -16.46 -10.96
N ASN A 666 -23.27 -15.55 -10.38
CA ASN A 666 -24.06 -14.56 -11.12
C ASN A 666 -23.34 -13.20 -11.25
N VAL A 667 -23.73 -12.43 -12.26
CA VAL A 667 -23.35 -11.02 -12.40
C VAL A 667 -24.63 -10.18 -12.39
N GLU A 668 -24.72 -9.24 -11.45
CA GLU A 668 -25.86 -8.33 -11.26
C GLU A 668 -25.36 -6.88 -11.37
N ILE A 669 -25.88 -6.11 -12.34
CA ILE A 669 -25.49 -4.71 -12.55
C ILE A 669 -26.74 -3.83 -12.51
N ARG A 670 -26.75 -2.81 -11.64
CA ARG A 670 -27.77 -1.77 -11.58
C ARG A 670 -27.14 -0.40 -11.83
N THR A 671 -27.58 0.33 -12.85
CA THR A 671 -27.00 1.66 -13.12
C THR A 671 -27.89 2.60 -13.93
N GLY A 672 -27.61 3.90 -13.93
CA GLY A 672 -28.28 4.83 -14.85
C GLY A 672 -27.98 4.51 -16.31
N ARG A 673 -26.69 4.36 -16.65
CA ARG A 673 -26.24 4.07 -18.03
C ARG A 673 -25.18 2.97 -18.04
N PHE A 674 -25.45 1.89 -18.76
CA PHE A 674 -24.51 0.78 -18.95
C PHE A 674 -23.91 0.81 -20.36
N ILE A 675 -22.58 0.80 -20.46
CA ILE A 675 -21.85 0.90 -21.74
C ILE A 675 -20.80 -0.21 -21.81
N VAL A 676 -20.81 -0.99 -22.89
CA VAL A 676 -19.74 -1.96 -23.21
C VAL A 676 -19.27 -1.69 -24.63
N ARG A 677 -17.98 -1.44 -24.81
CA ARG A 677 -17.45 -1.08 -26.14
C ARG A 677 -16.01 -1.47 -26.40
N ASP A 678 -15.59 -1.30 -27.65
CA ASP A 678 -14.20 -1.45 -28.09
C ASP A 678 -13.62 -2.83 -27.76
N GLY A 679 -14.40 -3.90 -28.03
CA GLY A 679 -14.01 -5.29 -27.78
C GLY A 679 -14.10 -5.77 -26.32
N ALA A 680 -14.65 -4.97 -25.41
CA ALA A 680 -14.89 -5.38 -24.03
C ALA A 680 -16.01 -6.44 -23.90
N GLU A 681 -15.93 -7.25 -22.84
CA GLU A 681 -16.86 -8.35 -22.58
C GLU A 681 -17.42 -8.30 -21.14
N VAL A 682 -18.74 -8.47 -20.98
CA VAL A 682 -19.37 -8.64 -19.67
C VAL A 682 -20.17 -9.93 -19.68
N GLY A 683 -19.94 -10.81 -18.72
CA GLY A 683 -20.57 -12.12 -18.82
C GLY A 683 -20.34 -13.13 -17.72
N VAL A 684 -20.98 -14.27 -17.92
CA VAL A 684 -20.88 -15.46 -17.08
C VAL A 684 -20.46 -16.63 -17.95
N ARG A 685 -19.51 -17.47 -17.50
CA ARG A 685 -18.97 -18.53 -18.36
C ARG A 685 -18.65 -19.81 -17.62
N ALA A 686 -19.01 -20.94 -18.22
CA ALA A 686 -18.52 -22.27 -17.83
C ALA A 686 -17.71 -22.91 -18.95
N ILE A 687 -16.46 -23.29 -18.63
CA ILE A 687 -15.53 -23.87 -19.61
C ILE A 687 -15.63 -25.41 -19.68
N GLN A 688 -15.85 -26.08 -18.54
CA GLN A 688 -16.09 -27.54 -18.45
C GLN A 688 -17.58 -27.81 -18.16
N SER A 689 -17.93 -29.01 -17.66
CA SER A 689 -19.31 -29.45 -17.43
C SER A 689 -20.11 -28.69 -16.35
N GLY A 690 -19.57 -27.60 -15.78
CA GLY A 690 -20.29 -26.75 -14.85
C GLY A 690 -21.42 -25.96 -15.54
N SER A 691 -22.44 -25.52 -14.79
CA SER A 691 -23.45 -24.62 -15.36
C SER A 691 -22.93 -23.18 -15.41
N ALA A 692 -23.22 -22.44 -16.48
CA ALA A 692 -23.05 -20.99 -16.45
C ALA A 692 -24.09 -20.38 -15.49
N GLY A 693 -23.69 -19.29 -14.82
CA GLY A 693 -24.61 -18.52 -13.98
C GLY A 693 -25.53 -17.64 -14.81
N ASN A 694 -26.14 -16.64 -14.17
CA ASN A 694 -26.99 -15.66 -14.83
C ASN A 694 -26.33 -14.28 -14.90
N LEU A 695 -26.56 -13.58 -16.01
CA LEU A 695 -26.24 -12.17 -16.18
C LEU A 695 -27.53 -11.35 -16.10
N GLU A 696 -27.62 -10.46 -15.11
CA GLU A 696 -28.75 -9.55 -14.92
C GLU A 696 -28.28 -8.10 -14.95
N ILE A 697 -28.87 -7.29 -15.85
CA ILE A 697 -28.57 -5.87 -16.00
C ILE A 697 -29.87 -5.08 -15.95
N GLU A 698 -29.92 -4.11 -15.03
CA GLU A 698 -30.99 -3.14 -14.87
C GLU A 698 -30.43 -1.74 -15.08
N ALA A 699 -30.89 -1.03 -16.12
CA ALA A 699 -30.45 0.33 -16.39
C ALA A 699 -31.52 1.23 -17.02
N ASN A 700 -31.26 2.54 -17.12
CA ASN A 700 -32.11 3.39 -17.96
C ASN A 700 -31.77 3.14 -19.44
N SER A 701 -30.48 3.02 -19.76
CA SER A 701 -30.02 2.70 -21.11
C SER A 701 -28.86 1.70 -21.10
N ILE A 702 -28.86 0.80 -22.09
CA ILE A 702 -27.78 -0.15 -22.36
C ILE A 702 -27.22 0.15 -23.75
N VAL A 703 -25.91 0.34 -23.84
CA VAL A 703 -25.21 0.67 -25.09
C VAL A 703 -24.08 -0.33 -25.33
N LEU A 704 -24.15 -1.05 -26.44
CA LEU A 704 -23.10 -1.94 -26.94
C LEU A 704 -22.57 -1.37 -28.26
N GLU A 705 -21.28 -1.07 -28.31
CA GLU A 705 -20.66 -0.47 -29.51
C GLU A 705 -19.32 -1.13 -29.85
N SER A 706 -18.93 -1.15 -31.12
CA SER A 706 -17.56 -1.54 -31.54
C SER A 706 -17.11 -2.88 -30.93
N GLN A 707 -17.85 -3.96 -31.19
CA GLN A 707 -17.59 -5.31 -30.65
C GLN A 707 -17.81 -5.47 -29.13
N GLY A 708 -18.57 -4.57 -28.51
CA GLY A 708 -19.04 -4.76 -27.12
C GLY A 708 -19.92 -6.00 -27.00
N THR A 709 -19.63 -6.88 -26.03
CA THR A 709 -20.24 -8.21 -25.92
C THR A 709 -20.84 -8.46 -24.54
N LEU A 710 -22.07 -8.95 -24.49
CA LEU A 710 -22.71 -9.55 -23.31
C LEU A 710 -22.83 -11.06 -23.50
N SER A 711 -22.24 -11.85 -22.62
CA SER A 711 -22.08 -13.30 -22.83
C SER A 711 -22.54 -14.13 -21.63
N ALA A 712 -23.29 -15.20 -21.88
CA ALA A 712 -23.56 -16.28 -20.94
C ALA A 712 -23.30 -17.66 -21.60
N SER A 713 -22.29 -17.70 -22.47
CA SER A 713 -22.00 -18.85 -23.32
C SER A 713 -21.41 -20.04 -22.54
N THR A 714 -21.71 -21.26 -22.99
CA THR A 714 -21.17 -22.50 -22.40
C THR A 714 -20.53 -23.41 -23.43
N ASN A 715 -19.44 -24.08 -23.03
CA ASN A 715 -18.87 -25.16 -23.84
C ASN A 715 -19.56 -26.49 -23.53
N GLU A 716 -19.70 -26.81 -22.24
CA GLU A 716 -20.33 -28.01 -21.68
C GLU A 716 -21.19 -27.59 -20.47
N GLY A 717 -22.19 -28.38 -20.07
CA GLY A 717 -23.11 -28.03 -18.97
C GLY A 717 -24.23 -27.06 -19.36
N LEU A 718 -25.21 -26.86 -18.48
CA LEU A 718 -26.41 -26.05 -18.78
C LEU A 718 -26.02 -24.60 -19.13
N GLY A 719 -26.59 -24.07 -20.23
CA GLY A 719 -26.42 -22.69 -20.69
C GLY A 719 -26.88 -21.65 -19.66
N GLY A 720 -26.21 -20.51 -19.61
CA GLY A 720 -26.54 -19.41 -18.70
C GLY A 720 -27.58 -18.46 -19.29
N ASP A 721 -28.42 -17.86 -18.44
CA ASP A 721 -29.45 -16.93 -18.88
C ASP A 721 -28.95 -15.46 -18.83
N ILE A 722 -29.42 -14.65 -19.78
CA ILE A 722 -29.24 -13.19 -19.80
C ILE A 722 -30.60 -12.52 -19.60
N ARG A 723 -30.70 -11.63 -18.61
CA ARG A 723 -31.86 -10.76 -18.37
C ARG A 723 -31.44 -9.29 -18.45
N LEU A 724 -32.02 -8.56 -19.41
CA LEU A 724 -31.79 -7.14 -19.60
C LEU A 724 -33.09 -6.37 -19.38
N ASN A 725 -33.05 -5.39 -18.47
CA ASN A 725 -34.12 -4.43 -18.25
C ASN A 725 -33.57 -3.01 -18.48
N ALA A 726 -34.01 -2.36 -19.56
CA ALA A 726 -33.57 -1.02 -19.93
C ALA A 726 -34.76 -0.07 -20.08
N LEU A 727 -34.95 0.88 -19.14
CA LEU A 727 -36.15 1.73 -19.11
C LEU A 727 -36.40 2.46 -20.44
N ASP A 728 -35.36 3.04 -21.02
CA ASP A 728 -35.44 3.88 -22.21
C ASP A 728 -35.14 3.07 -23.49
N TYR A 729 -33.93 2.53 -23.60
CA TYR A 729 -33.50 1.82 -24.80
C TYR A 729 -32.29 0.88 -24.62
N ILE A 730 -32.16 -0.06 -25.54
CA ILE A 730 -30.95 -0.82 -25.83
C ILE A 730 -30.46 -0.44 -27.23
N LEU A 731 -29.21 0.02 -27.34
CA LEU A 731 -28.54 0.34 -28.60
C LEU A 731 -27.37 -0.60 -28.84
N MET A 732 -27.34 -1.28 -29.99
CA MET A 732 -26.25 -2.17 -30.41
C MET A 732 -25.69 -1.72 -31.77
N ARG A 733 -24.38 -1.51 -31.88
CA ARG A 733 -23.69 -1.07 -33.11
C ARG A 733 -22.31 -1.70 -33.27
N GLY A 734 -21.84 -1.80 -34.52
CA GLY A 734 -20.48 -2.20 -34.85
C GLY A 734 -20.12 -3.63 -34.43
N ASN A 735 -20.86 -4.64 -34.90
CA ASN A 735 -20.65 -6.06 -34.58
C ASN A 735 -20.74 -6.41 -33.08
N SER A 736 -21.64 -5.74 -32.36
CA SER A 736 -21.88 -6.01 -30.93
C SER A 736 -22.78 -7.23 -30.72
N GLN A 737 -22.63 -7.92 -29.59
CA GLN A 737 -23.27 -9.22 -29.37
C GLN A 737 -23.97 -9.34 -28.01
N ILE A 738 -25.13 -9.99 -27.99
CA ILE A 738 -25.77 -10.55 -26.78
C ILE A 738 -25.94 -12.05 -27.01
N VAL A 739 -25.22 -12.87 -26.25
CA VAL A 739 -25.01 -14.28 -26.62
C VAL A 739 -25.13 -15.27 -25.46
N THR A 740 -25.91 -16.33 -25.64
CA THR A 740 -26.04 -17.48 -24.72
C THR A 740 -25.68 -18.81 -25.40
N ASN A 741 -24.88 -18.75 -26.49
CA ASN A 741 -24.62 -19.90 -27.36
C ASN A 741 -23.93 -21.05 -26.61
N ALA A 742 -24.28 -22.28 -26.99
CA ALA A 742 -23.72 -23.50 -26.41
C ALA A 742 -23.08 -24.41 -27.47
N LYS A 743 -21.94 -25.05 -27.14
CA LYS A 743 -21.32 -26.05 -28.02
C LYS A 743 -21.88 -27.45 -27.78
N ASN A 744 -21.56 -28.07 -26.65
CA ASN A 744 -21.92 -29.45 -26.32
C ASN A 744 -23.04 -29.52 -25.28
N ALA A 745 -23.93 -28.54 -25.27
CA ALA A 745 -25.03 -28.44 -24.31
C ALA A 745 -26.21 -27.65 -24.88
N ASP A 746 -27.31 -27.61 -24.12
CA ASP A 746 -28.44 -26.74 -24.41
C ASP A 746 -28.06 -25.27 -24.14
N SER A 747 -28.43 -24.40 -25.06
CA SER A 747 -28.19 -22.95 -24.96
C SER A 747 -29.14 -22.30 -23.94
N GLY A 748 -28.65 -21.27 -23.25
CA GLY A 748 -29.43 -20.52 -22.27
C GLY A 748 -30.38 -19.51 -22.90
N ASN A 749 -31.21 -18.86 -22.08
CA ASN A 749 -32.27 -17.97 -22.54
C ASN A 749 -31.87 -16.50 -22.45
N ILE A 750 -32.40 -15.69 -23.37
CA ILE A 750 -32.25 -14.23 -23.40
C ILE A 750 -33.63 -13.61 -23.18
N ARG A 751 -33.77 -12.79 -22.14
CA ARG A 751 -34.95 -11.96 -21.90
C ARG A 751 -34.59 -10.48 -21.93
N ILE A 752 -35.24 -9.73 -22.80
CA ILE A 752 -35.06 -8.29 -22.97
C ILE A 752 -36.39 -7.58 -22.73
N GLU A 753 -36.38 -6.62 -21.81
CA GLU A 753 -37.47 -5.67 -21.57
C GLU A 753 -36.92 -4.26 -21.75
N THR A 754 -37.47 -3.49 -22.71
CA THR A 754 -36.98 -2.13 -22.95
C THR A 754 -37.98 -1.20 -23.61
N GLY A 755 -37.82 0.12 -23.49
CA GLY A 755 -38.59 1.07 -24.30
C GLY A 755 -38.37 0.87 -25.80
N ALA A 756 -37.11 0.83 -26.27
CA ALA A 756 -36.78 0.56 -27.66
C ALA A 756 -35.53 -0.31 -27.81
N LEU A 757 -35.56 -1.30 -28.70
CA LEU A 757 -34.39 -2.08 -29.11
C LEU A 757 -33.92 -1.62 -30.49
N VAL A 758 -32.70 -1.10 -30.59
CA VAL A 758 -32.07 -0.68 -31.85
C VAL A 758 -30.78 -1.46 -32.04
N ALA A 759 -30.72 -2.34 -33.03
CA ALA A 759 -29.51 -3.08 -33.38
C ALA A 759 -29.16 -2.84 -34.85
N LEU A 760 -27.95 -2.32 -35.08
CA LEU A 760 -27.46 -1.89 -36.39
C LEU A 760 -26.08 -2.51 -36.63
N GLU A 761 -25.62 -2.43 -37.89
CA GLU A 761 -24.23 -2.73 -38.26
C GLU A 761 -23.78 -4.13 -37.80
N ASN A 762 -24.56 -5.16 -38.16
CA ASN A 762 -24.27 -6.58 -37.90
C ASN A 762 -24.14 -6.92 -36.40
N SER A 763 -24.97 -6.28 -35.58
CA SER A 763 -25.06 -6.57 -34.14
C SER A 763 -26.16 -7.58 -33.85
N ASP A 764 -25.81 -8.67 -33.14
CA ASP A 764 -26.61 -9.90 -33.09
C ASP A 764 -27.03 -10.30 -31.67
N ILE A 765 -28.18 -10.96 -31.57
CA ILE A 765 -28.76 -11.52 -30.34
C ILE A 765 -28.98 -13.03 -30.56
N THR A 766 -28.19 -13.89 -29.92
CA THR A 766 -28.14 -15.32 -30.28
C THR A 766 -28.21 -16.27 -29.08
N ALA A 767 -29.10 -17.26 -29.16
CA ALA A 767 -29.24 -18.37 -28.23
C ALA A 767 -29.15 -19.73 -28.96
N ASN A 768 -28.06 -19.93 -29.71
CA ASN A 768 -27.85 -21.08 -30.60
C ASN A 768 -27.11 -22.22 -29.91
N ALA A 769 -27.33 -23.46 -30.35
CA ALA A 769 -26.63 -24.65 -29.85
C ALA A 769 -26.05 -25.52 -30.98
N GLN A 770 -24.80 -25.99 -30.84
CA GLN A 770 -24.17 -26.87 -31.83
C GLN A 770 -24.57 -28.35 -31.65
N GLN A 771 -24.53 -28.88 -30.42
CA GLN A 771 -24.89 -30.28 -30.13
C GLN A 771 -26.00 -30.41 -29.08
N GLY A 772 -26.75 -29.35 -28.85
CA GLY A 772 -27.89 -29.32 -27.92
C GLY A 772 -29.08 -28.56 -28.50
N ARG A 773 -30.05 -28.25 -27.65
CA ARG A 773 -31.22 -27.44 -28.02
C ARG A 773 -30.90 -25.95 -28.00
N GLY A 774 -31.43 -25.21 -28.98
CA GLY A 774 -31.41 -23.74 -28.95
C GLY A 774 -32.25 -23.21 -27.78
N GLY A 775 -31.86 -22.06 -27.24
CA GLY A 775 -32.53 -21.42 -26.10
C GLY A 775 -33.76 -20.60 -26.49
N GLN A 776 -34.37 -19.90 -25.54
CA GLN A 776 -35.43 -18.93 -25.83
C GLN A 776 -34.87 -17.51 -25.91
N VAL A 777 -35.23 -16.77 -26.95
CA VAL A 777 -35.04 -15.31 -27.01
C VAL A 777 -36.40 -14.64 -26.93
N ARG A 778 -36.66 -13.89 -25.85
CA ARG A 778 -37.87 -13.09 -25.68
C ARG A 778 -37.53 -11.62 -25.60
N VAL A 779 -38.13 -10.81 -26.48
CA VAL A 779 -37.97 -9.35 -26.51
C VAL A 779 -39.32 -8.69 -26.33
N THR A 780 -39.45 -7.86 -25.30
CA THR A 780 -40.62 -6.99 -25.08
C THR A 780 -40.18 -5.54 -25.21
N ALA A 781 -40.69 -4.83 -26.22
CA ALA A 781 -40.34 -3.43 -26.45
C ALA A 781 -41.48 -2.58 -27.02
N ASN A 782 -41.40 -1.24 -26.94
CA ASN A 782 -42.33 -0.38 -27.70
C ASN A 782 -41.99 -0.39 -29.19
N GLY A 783 -40.71 -0.59 -29.54
CA GLY A 783 -40.26 -0.76 -30.91
C GLY A 783 -38.96 -1.56 -31.01
N ILE A 784 -38.82 -2.32 -32.09
CA ILE A 784 -37.62 -3.09 -32.45
C ILE A 784 -37.18 -2.61 -33.84
N PHE A 785 -35.93 -2.16 -33.97
CA PHE A 785 -35.41 -1.52 -35.18
C PHE A 785 -34.05 -2.09 -35.58
N GLY A 786 -33.85 -2.28 -36.89
CA GLY A 786 -32.58 -2.68 -37.49
C GLY A 786 -32.21 -4.16 -37.38
N THR A 787 -32.91 -4.92 -36.53
CA THR A 787 -32.75 -6.37 -36.36
C THR A 787 -34.07 -7.11 -36.57
N GLN A 788 -33.99 -8.38 -36.95
CA GLN A 788 -35.13 -9.28 -37.10
C GLN A 788 -34.74 -10.72 -36.82
N PHE A 789 -35.74 -11.57 -36.57
CA PHE A 789 -35.52 -13.00 -36.48
C PHE A 789 -35.08 -13.57 -37.84
N ARG A 790 -33.98 -14.35 -37.85
CA ARG A 790 -33.55 -15.15 -39.00
C ARG A 790 -33.14 -16.56 -38.54
N LEU A 791 -33.20 -17.52 -39.47
CA LEU A 791 -32.82 -18.92 -39.21
C LEU A 791 -31.31 -19.16 -39.21
N PHE A 792 -30.54 -18.24 -39.78
CA PHE A 792 -29.09 -18.29 -39.86
C PHE A 792 -28.55 -16.87 -39.72
N LEU A 793 -27.33 -16.74 -39.19
CA LEU A 793 -26.63 -15.47 -39.15
C LEU A 793 -26.35 -14.98 -40.58
N THR A 794 -26.55 -13.68 -40.78
CA THR A 794 -26.35 -12.92 -42.00
C THR A 794 -25.34 -11.80 -41.74
N PRO A 795 -24.89 -11.05 -42.76
CA PRO A 795 -24.13 -9.83 -42.55
C PRO A 795 -24.95 -8.65 -41.99
N GLU A 796 -26.24 -8.86 -41.66
CA GLU A 796 -27.09 -7.88 -41.01
C GLU A 796 -27.37 -8.28 -39.57
N SER A 797 -27.85 -7.33 -38.76
CA SER A 797 -28.25 -7.60 -37.38
C SER A 797 -29.34 -8.67 -37.28
N ASP A 798 -29.09 -9.69 -36.47
CA ASP A 798 -29.91 -10.89 -36.35
C ASP A 798 -30.39 -11.20 -34.93
N ILE A 799 -31.57 -11.83 -34.84
CA ILE A 799 -32.02 -12.54 -33.64
C ILE A 799 -32.14 -14.02 -33.98
N THR A 800 -31.41 -14.91 -33.30
CA THR A 800 -31.42 -16.35 -33.60
C THR A 800 -31.51 -17.21 -32.34
N ALA A 801 -32.10 -18.39 -32.47
CA ALA A 801 -32.19 -19.40 -31.41
C ALA A 801 -32.20 -20.81 -32.01
N THR A 802 -31.16 -21.19 -32.74
CA THR A 802 -31.15 -22.39 -33.59
C THR A 802 -30.31 -23.53 -33.05
N SER A 803 -30.47 -24.73 -33.63
CA SER A 803 -29.66 -25.90 -33.32
C SER A 803 -29.12 -26.58 -34.58
N ASP A 804 -27.83 -26.92 -34.61
CA ASP A 804 -27.23 -27.67 -35.72
C ASP A 804 -27.76 -29.12 -35.80
N LEU A 805 -28.43 -29.62 -34.75
CA LEU A 805 -29.13 -30.92 -34.76
C LEU A 805 -30.42 -30.90 -35.61
N GLY A 806 -30.86 -29.72 -36.03
CA GLY A 806 -32.03 -29.51 -36.87
C GLY A 806 -33.13 -28.65 -36.23
N ALA A 807 -34.12 -28.28 -37.04
CA ALA A 807 -35.19 -27.36 -36.65
C ALA A 807 -35.99 -27.82 -35.43
N GLN A 808 -36.17 -29.13 -35.23
CA GLN A 808 -36.87 -29.71 -34.08
C GLN A 808 -36.15 -29.53 -32.74
N PHE A 809 -34.86 -29.19 -32.76
CA PHE A 809 -34.05 -28.87 -31.59
C PHE A 809 -33.79 -27.37 -31.48
N SER A 810 -34.26 -26.56 -32.43
CA SER A 810 -34.17 -25.11 -32.35
C SER A 810 -35.11 -24.58 -31.26
N GLY A 811 -34.70 -23.48 -30.65
CA GLY A 811 -35.45 -22.79 -29.62
C GLY A 811 -36.51 -21.84 -30.19
N VAL A 812 -36.95 -20.89 -29.36
CA VAL A 812 -38.08 -20.01 -29.69
C VAL A 812 -37.64 -18.56 -29.65
N VAL A 813 -38.01 -17.79 -30.68
CA VAL A 813 -37.88 -16.34 -30.70
C VAL A 813 -39.27 -15.70 -30.60
N ASP A 814 -39.51 -14.96 -29.51
CA ASP A 814 -40.79 -14.32 -29.15
C ASP A 814 -40.59 -12.79 -29.08
N LEU A 815 -41.11 -12.07 -30.09
CA LEU A 815 -40.96 -10.62 -30.22
C LEU A 815 -42.30 -9.93 -29.96
N GLN A 816 -42.40 -9.19 -28.87
CA GLN A 816 -43.60 -8.49 -28.45
C GLN A 816 -43.39 -6.97 -28.59
N THR A 817 -44.17 -6.35 -29.47
CA THR A 817 -44.20 -4.89 -29.61
C THR A 817 -45.51 -4.31 -29.08
N LEU A 818 -45.44 -3.27 -28.26
CA LEU A 818 -46.62 -2.50 -27.86
C LEU A 818 -47.07 -1.65 -29.05
N ILE A 819 -47.90 -2.24 -29.91
CA ILE A 819 -48.48 -1.53 -31.05
C ILE A 819 -49.41 -0.44 -30.51
N LEU A 820 -48.97 0.81 -30.55
CA LEU A 820 -49.87 1.96 -30.51
C LEU A 820 -50.75 1.86 -31.75
N ASN A 821 -52.01 1.44 -31.57
CA ASN A 821 -52.95 1.29 -32.67
C ASN A 821 -53.25 2.66 -33.32
N PRO A 822 -52.74 2.97 -34.52
CA PRO A 822 -52.91 4.29 -35.13
C PRO A 822 -54.36 4.56 -35.57
N THR A 823 -55.22 3.54 -35.58
CA THR A 823 -56.64 3.70 -35.97
C THR A 823 -57.51 4.34 -34.89
N ALA A 824 -57.03 4.49 -33.66
CA ALA A 824 -57.81 5.13 -32.59
C ALA A 824 -57.94 6.66 -32.72
N GLY A 825 -57.28 7.28 -33.72
CA GLY A 825 -57.33 8.72 -34.02
C GLY A 825 -58.00 9.08 -35.35
N LEU A 826 -58.64 8.14 -36.03
CA LEU A 826 -59.45 8.44 -37.21
C LEU A 826 -60.91 8.63 -36.77
N GLU A 827 -61.29 9.86 -36.41
CA GLU A 827 -62.70 10.25 -36.54
C GLU A 827 -63.09 10.08 -38.01
N GLN A 828 -64.04 9.19 -38.26
CA GLN A 828 -64.67 9.02 -39.55
C GLN A 828 -65.49 10.29 -39.82
N LEU A 829 -65.04 11.13 -40.74
CA LEU A 829 -65.88 12.23 -41.26
C LEU A 829 -67.17 11.61 -41.84
N PRO A 830 -68.36 12.18 -41.59
CA PRO A 830 -69.62 11.62 -42.08
C PRO A 830 -69.62 11.46 -43.62
N ASP A 831 -70.00 10.29 -44.10
CA ASP A 831 -70.14 9.93 -45.53
C ASP A 831 -71.40 10.52 -46.21
N ASP A 832 -72.00 11.57 -45.66
CA ASP A 832 -73.10 12.26 -46.33
C ASP A 832 -72.55 13.20 -47.42
N VAL A 833 -72.14 12.60 -48.54
CA VAL A 833 -72.04 13.28 -49.82
C VAL A 833 -73.46 13.67 -50.24
N ILE A 834 -73.82 14.94 -50.05
CA ILE A 834 -75.05 15.51 -50.61
C ILE A 834 -74.95 15.44 -52.14
N ASP A 835 -75.76 14.58 -52.75
CA ASP A 835 -75.94 14.40 -54.19
C ASP A 835 -76.54 15.66 -54.87
N PRO A 836 -75.79 16.40 -55.71
CA PRO A 836 -76.29 17.58 -56.41
C PRO A 836 -77.20 17.27 -57.60
N ALA A 837 -77.38 15.99 -58.00
CA ALA A 837 -78.17 15.61 -59.17
C ALA A 837 -79.69 15.53 -58.89
N ASN A 838 -80.12 15.56 -57.63
CA ASN A 838 -81.53 15.38 -57.23
C ASN A 838 -82.25 16.65 -56.75
N ARG A 839 -81.68 17.85 -56.98
CA ARG A 839 -82.29 19.15 -56.59
C ARG A 839 -82.40 20.18 -57.72
N VAL A 840 -82.51 19.74 -58.98
CA VAL A 840 -82.80 20.66 -60.11
C VAL A 840 -84.15 20.31 -60.72
N VAL A 841 -85.16 21.08 -60.30
CA VAL A 841 -86.44 21.22 -61.00
C VAL A 841 -86.23 22.08 -62.25
N SER A 842 -86.84 21.64 -63.35
CA SER A 842 -86.97 22.25 -64.68
C SER A 842 -87.04 23.78 -64.69
N GLY A 843 -86.25 24.40 -65.56
CA GLY A 843 -86.14 25.85 -65.69
C GLY A 843 -87.27 26.56 -66.41
N CYS A 844 -87.34 27.88 -66.23
CA CYS A 844 -87.29 28.88 -67.30
C CYS A 844 -87.22 30.32 -66.75
N ALA A 845 -86.68 31.20 -67.60
CA ALA A 845 -86.71 32.68 -67.62
C ALA A 845 -85.54 33.43 -66.95
N ALA A 846 -84.79 34.10 -67.84
CA ALA A 846 -83.67 34.99 -67.58
C ALA A 846 -84.07 36.23 -66.79
N TYR A 847 -83.22 36.65 -65.84
CA TYR A 847 -83.05 38.05 -65.47
C TYR A 847 -81.60 38.36 -65.09
N ALA A 848 -81.18 39.52 -65.58
CA ALA A 848 -79.85 40.10 -65.47
C ALA A 848 -79.46 40.47 -64.04
N ASN A 849 -78.17 40.25 -63.71
CA ASN A 849 -77.26 41.12 -62.94
C ASN A 849 -76.22 40.27 -62.17
N SER A 850 -74.94 40.44 -62.53
CA SER A 850 -73.72 40.54 -61.70
C SER A 850 -73.64 39.74 -60.37
N ARG A 851 -72.54 39.08 -59.96
CA ARG A 851 -71.11 39.45 -59.98
C ARG A 851 -70.27 38.31 -59.38
N PHE A 852 -68.97 38.38 -59.66
CA PHE A 852 -67.84 37.64 -59.08
C PHE A 852 -67.57 37.99 -57.60
N VAL A 853 -67.26 36.98 -56.77
CA VAL A 853 -66.28 37.05 -55.66
C VAL A 853 -65.71 35.64 -55.40
N VAL A 854 -64.39 35.48 -55.60
CA VAL A 854 -63.58 34.37 -55.06
C VAL A 854 -62.76 34.92 -53.90
N THR A 855 -62.99 34.41 -52.68
CA THR A 855 -62.19 34.71 -51.49
C THR A 855 -61.35 33.50 -51.09
N GLY A 856 -60.03 33.62 -51.29
CA GLY A 856 -58.97 32.91 -50.55
C GLY A 856 -58.64 31.51 -51.07
N ARG A 857 -57.58 31.32 -51.89
CA ARG A 857 -56.12 31.27 -51.55
C ARG A 857 -55.82 30.10 -50.60
N GLY A 858 -55.28 28.95 -51.04
CA GLY A 858 -54.13 28.77 -51.94
C GLY A 858 -52.84 29.08 -51.16
N GLY A 859 -51.81 28.22 -51.08
CA GLY A 859 -51.57 26.94 -51.75
C GLY A 859 -50.36 26.24 -51.13
N LEU A 860 -50.21 24.95 -51.44
CA LEU A 860 -48.96 24.19 -51.25
C LEU A 860 -47.94 24.55 -52.34
N PRO A 861 -46.63 24.47 -52.08
CA PRO A 861 -45.59 24.67 -53.09
C PRO A 861 -45.47 23.48 -54.04
N ASP A 862 -45.20 23.76 -55.32
CA ASP A 862 -45.13 22.77 -56.41
C ASP A 862 -43.83 21.92 -56.44
N ASN A 863 -42.89 22.07 -55.49
CA ASN A 863 -41.65 21.27 -55.46
C ASN A 863 -40.95 21.23 -54.06
N PRO A 864 -40.45 20.05 -53.58
CA PRO A 864 -39.87 19.88 -52.25
C PRO A 864 -38.43 20.39 -52.02
N ILE A 865 -37.72 20.95 -53.01
CA ILE A 865 -36.28 21.28 -52.86
C ILE A 865 -35.92 22.74 -53.24
N ALA A 866 -36.91 23.63 -53.39
CA ALA A 866 -36.65 25.04 -53.68
C ALA A 866 -36.41 25.87 -52.40
N THR A 867 -35.37 26.70 -52.40
CA THR A 867 -35.01 27.57 -51.26
C THR A 867 -35.93 28.78 -51.15
N LEU A 868 -36.55 29.01 -49.98
CA LEU A 868 -37.39 30.17 -49.69
C LEU A 868 -36.54 31.38 -49.22
N ARG A 869 -36.41 32.39 -50.07
CA ARG A 869 -36.06 33.79 -49.75
C ARG A 869 -36.90 34.68 -50.68
N GLY A 870 -37.44 35.84 -50.31
CA GLY A 870 -37.38 36.67 -49.12
C GLY A 870 -38.59 37.65 -49.16
N GLU A 871 -39.01 38.18 -48.02
CA GLU A 871 -38.74 39.57 -47.58
C GLU A 871 -39.87 40.56 -47.89
N THR A 872 -40.29 41.31 -46.87
CA THR A 872 -40.29 42.79 -46.93
C THR A 872 -40.19 43.34 -45.51
N LEU A 873 -39.09 44.06 -45.28
CA LEU A 873 -38.82 44.99 -44.18
C LEU A 873 -39.69 46.24 -44.30
N TRP A 874 -40.04 46.89 -43.18
CA TRP A 874 -39.93 48.35 -43.06
C TRP A 874 -39.65 48.74 -41.61
N ARG A 875 -38.82 49.77 -41.48
CA ARG A 875 -37.93 50.14 -40.37
C ARG A 875 -38.15 51.63 -40.08
N ASP A 876 -38.07 52.01 -38.81
CA ASP A 876 -37.89 53.40 -38.33
C ASP A 876 -36.76 53.33 -37.28
N LEU A 877 -35.49 53.71 -37.52
CA LEU A 877 -34.77 54.93 -37.92
C LEU A 877 -34.33 55.83 -36.74
N GLN A 878 -33.00 55.79 -36.54
CA GLN A 878 -32.08 56.71 -35.82
C GLN A 878 -31.83 56.37 -34.33
N ASP A 879 -30.67 55.86 -33.89
CA ASP A 879 -29.22 56.03 -34.16
C ASP A 879 -28.53 57.13 -33.34
N PHE A 880 -27.64 56.70 -32.44
CA PHE A 880 -26.49 57.45 -31.92
C PHE A 880 -25.29 56.50 -31.71
N SER A 881 -24.63 56.20 -32.82
CA SER A 881 -23.18 56.04 -33.01
C SER A 881 -22.24 56.13 -31.80
N GLU A 882 -21.31 55.17 -31.71
CA GLU A 882 -19.87 55.47 -31.60
C GLU A 882 -19.04 54.50 -32.47
N PRO A 883 -17.83 54.90 -32.93
CA PRO A 883 -17.36 54.62 -34.28
C PRO A 883 -16.28 53.53 -34.41
N THR A 884 -16.33 52.93 -35.59
CA THR A 884 -15.33 52.12 -36.30
C THR A 884 -14.01 52.84 -36.58
N ARG A 885 -12.94 52.05 -36.84
CA ARG A 885 -12.17 52.11 -38.11
C ARG A 885 -11.32 50.84 -38.31
N GLU A 886 -11.65 50.05 -39.34
CA GLU A 886 -10.92 49.85 -40.62
C GLU A 886 -9.75 48.84 -40.51
N GLY A 887 -9.57 47.82 -41.34
CA GLY A 887 -10.25 47.35 -42.54
C GLY A 887 -9.47 46.16 -43.15
N ALA A 888 -10.22 45.28 -43.84
CA ALA A 888 -9.85 44.36 -44.94
C ALA A 888 -8.51 43.59 -44.95
N SER A 889 -8.59 42.24 -45.04
CA SER A 889 -8.18 41.49 -46.25
C SER A 889 -8.26 39.95 -46.06
N SER A 890 -8.61 39.27 -47.16
CA SER A 890 -8.39 37.85 -47.50
C SER A 890 -8.03 36.83 -46.40
N MET A 891 -8.92 35.88 -46.14
CA MET A 891 -8.56 34.65 -45.41
C MET A 891 -7.66 33.78 -46.30
N GLN A 892 -6.35 33.88 -46.07
CA GLN A 892 -5.39 32.86 -46.46
C GLN A 892 -5.61 31.60 -45.62
N SER A 893 -5.44 30.45 -46.27
CA SER A 893 -5.23 29.13 -45.69
C SER A 893 -4.28 29.19 -44.49
N PHE A 894 -4.75 28.74 -43.32
CA PHE A 894 -3.86 28.37 -42.23
C PHE A 894 -3.19 27.03 -42.58
N SER A 895 -1.88 27.05 -42.87
CA SER A 895 -1.08 25.82 -42.84
C SER A 895 -1.05 25.31 -41.40
N MET A 896 -1.47 24.08 -41.17
CA MET A 896 -1.13 23.39 -39.93
C MET A 896 0.39 23.42 -39.77
N SER A 897 0.87 23.94 -38.64
CA SER A 897 2.24 23.66 -38.21
C SER A 897 2.36 22.15 -38.06
N SER A 898 3.26 21.54 -38.85
CA SER A 898 3.53 20.11 -38.78
C SER A 898 3.84 19.71 -37.35
N VAL A 899 3.11 18.70 -36.84
CA VAL A 899 3.46 17.98 -35.62
C VAL A 899 4.92 17.55 -35.73
N ALA A 900 5.76 17.97 -34.79
CA ALA A 900 7.13 17.50 -34.71
C ALA A 900 7.10 16.00 -34.47
N THR A 901 7.58 15.21 -35.44
CA THR A 901 7.76 13.77 -35.27
C THR A 901 8.81 13.54 -34.18
N VAL A 902 8.48 12.67 -33.22
CA VAL A 902 9.43 12.20 -32.21
C VAL A 902 10.50 11.38 -32.93
N VAL A 903 11.77 11.76 -32.78
CA VAL A 903 12.92 11.07 -33.38
C VAL A 903 13.80 10.56 -32.24
N GLU A 904 14.24 9.30 -32.34
CA GLU A 904 15.11 8.68 -31.34
C GLU A 904 16.43 9.44 -31.20
N ALA A 905 16.92 9.59 -29.97
CA ALA A 905 18.21 10.19 -29.70
C ALA A 905 19.33 9.23 -30.15
N THR A 906 20.20 9.71 -31.03
CA THR A 906 21.29 8.91 -31.60
C THR A 906 22.66 9.27 -31.04
N ASP A 907 22.73 10.30 -30.19
CA ASP A 907 23.98 10.81 -29.63
C ASP A 907 23.71 11.53 -28.28
N TRP A 908 24.76 11.83 -27.53
CA TRP A 908 24.67 12.67 -26.33
C TRP A 908 25.79 13.70 -26.28
N VAL A 909 25.49 14.88 -25.76
CA VAL A 909 26.43 16.00 -25.62
C VAL A 909 26.42 16.51 -24.20
N VAL A 910 27.56 17.03 -23.73
CA VAL A 910 27.61 17.74 -22.44
C VAL A 910 27.44 19.23 -22.71
N ASN A 911 26.41 19.84 -22.14
CA ASN A 911 26.16 21.25 -22.33
C ASN A 911 27.13 22.12 -21.50
N ASP A 912 27.09 23.43 -21.73
CA ASP A 912 28.00 24.41 -21.09
C ASP A 912 27.84 24.52 -19.55
N ARG A 913 26.89 23.78 -18.97
CA ARG A 913 26.66 23.66 -17.52
C ARG A 913 27.13 22.32 -16.95
N GLY A 914 27.73 21.45 -17.77
CA GLY A 914 28.24 20.14 -17.36
C GLY A 914 27.21 19.01 -17.36
N ASN A 915 26.01 19.23 -17.88
CA ASN A 915 24.95 18.21 -17.92
C ASN A 915 24.93 17.47 -19.25
N VAL A 916 24.69 16.16 -19.21
CA VAL A 916 24.54 15.32 -20.40
C VAL A 916 23.13 15.47 -20.97
N GLU A 917 23.03 15.82 -22.25
CA GLU A 917 21.78 15.92 -23.03
C GLU A 917 21.81 14.94 -24.20
N LEU A 918 20.71 14.22 -24.40
CA LEU A 918 20.52 13.29 -25.51
C LEU A 918 19.97 14.04 -26.74
N VAL A 919 20.64 13.92 -27.89
CA VAL A 919 20.32 14.64 -29.12
C VAL A 919 20.19 13.71 -30.34
N ALA A 920 19.31 14.06 -31.27
CA ALA A 920 19.18 13.36 -32.56
C ALA A 920 19.99 14.13 -33.63
N LYS A 921 21.08 13.53 -34.13
CA LYS A 921 21.89 14.13 -35.21
C LYS A 921 21.12 13.99 -36.53
N ARG A 922 20.67 15.10 -37.12
CA ARG A 922 20.28 15.10 -38.55
C ARG A 922 21.55 14.94 -39.39
N ALA A 923 21.51 14.03 -40.37
CA ALA A 923 22.56 13.87 -41.36
C ALA A 923 22.77 15.22 -42.07
N SER A 924 23.91 15.87 -41.80
CA SER A 924 24.32 17.06 -42.54
C SER A 924 24.65 16.65 -43.97
N GLU A 925 24.10 17.38 -44.93
CA GLU A 925 24.47 17.29 -46.34
C GLU A 925 25.98 17.28 -46.49
N ILE A 926 26.50 16.24 -47.14
CA ILE A 926 27.91 16.11 -47.49
C ILE A 926 28.15 17.04 -48.69
N PRO A 927 29.05 18.04 -48.60
CA PRO A 927 29.50 18.76 -49.78
C PRO A 927 30.30 17.80 -50.67
N THR A 928 29.93 17.72 -51.93
CA THR A 928 30.69 17.05 -52.98
C THR A 928 32.12 17.61 -53.03
N GLY A 929 33.12 16.79 -52.75
CA GLY A 929 34.50 17.18 -53.01
C GLY A 929 35.56 16.30 -52.37
N VAL A 930 36.40 15.74 -53.25
CA VAL A 930 37.74 15.18 -53.02
C VAL A 930 37.81 13.69 -52.68
N ALA A 931 38.20 12.95 -53.72
CA ALA A 931 38.69 11.59 -53.68
C ALA A 931 40.01 11.48 -52.90
N ALA A 932 40.14 10.46 -52.06
CA ALA A 932 41.43 9.89 -51.71
C ALA A 932 41.26 8.40 -51.35
N GLN A 933 42.19 7.61 -51.86
CA GLN A 933 42.26 6.15 -51.84
C GLN A 933 42.43 5.59 -50.41
N CYS A 934 41.78 4.47 -50.13
CA CYS A 934 42.25 3.53 -49.10
C CYS A 934 42.85 2.29 -49.77
N SER A 935 44.15 2.12 -49.59
CA SER A 935 44.86 0.85 -49.75
C SER A 935 44.56 -0.07 -48.56
N ARG A 936 44.57 -1.37 -48.86
CA ARG A 936 44.31 -2.52 -47.99
C ARG A 936 45.34 -2.75 -46.87
N ASN A 937 44.88 -3.52 -45.87
CA ASN A 937 45.58 -4.36 -44.88
C ASN A 937 46.25 -3.59 -43.71
N SER A 938 45.90 -3.87 -42.45
CA SER A 938 46.20 -5.11 -41.71
C SER A 938 45.26 -5.30 -40.53
#